data_AF-A0A6B1DAV3-F1
#
_entry.id   AF-A0A6B1DAV3-F1
#
_cell.length_a   1.000
_cell.length_b   1.000
_cell.length_c   1.000
_cell.angle_alpha   90.00
_cell.angle_beta   90.00
_cell.angle_gamma   90.00
#
_symmetry.space_group_name_H-M   'P 1'
#
loop_
_entity.id
_entity.type
_entity.pdbx_description
1 polymer ?
#
loop_
_entity_poly.entity_id
_entity_poly.type
_entity_poly.pdbx_seq_one_letter_code
_entity_poly.pdbx_strand_id
1 'polypeptide(L)'
;MPLPPLRRVFSFVLLLTLLVSGCAQPVMWPVSATPTVAARSAEAAGLAELANQLAAESGLVQDLGPLVTVQPVATAGGEEKTLFVSHTHGFPPDNPSFRQRVWIHAAGPEGWEALGRVELECAEYLNEFSVKQVNMDPVDVWLTVIGGVGAHSGCLELLRWDGENLSVIISGFSSSPDAGSLTDLNGDGQLDLLLNNSDPYIFCYACGVRQYWAQLFYWDGQTLKEVTPTPLADDLPAELRAFNDRAAELAAASLFADALEQIEQAEAIAPGNAAVSWNAIWIRHHLEASREEASTSSYPLLNHVFAGDWETAFDALWDVGLTTLVSDAPIPADSAASGFEHVVGVLLAQFADTALALQPERAAIHALGAWGRFLIEPDDPAVQSGMQLAAELATEDSRYKELAKALESRPGTVAAAPASSTLPSKQTLQDRLAGEYGSKQDPARGVAVQQLETSGEPTLFAANTFGLPPQSVSASHIVSIHEAQESGWLELGREALDCVDYLDEYSLKQVSIEPTGLWLAVQGGAGAHGGCLELLRWDGQALSLVISSFNSIPDAGSVVDLNGDGQLDLLLNNSDPYIFCYACGLQLYLARFFHWDGEKLAEAAPRLLPDDRPLHLRAINSHALALAEASLYADALDEIERARVAAPSDPTVHWNALWIRHHLEVSRQLAVASPFPLLSHVFAGDWDFSFEVLWSMGPSTLFSNTPIPADSAAYGFDQTIGLLLTQYGNNALLVQPERADIHALVAWGRFLLNRDDPAVLSGLEKAADLAPGNLRIAALAAAYRERAGSRN
;
A
#
# COMPACT_ATOMS: atom_id res chain seq x y z
N MET A 1 -14.46 -69.20 -2.86
CA MET A 1 -13.07 -68.97 -3.30
C MET A 1 -12.81 -67.48 -3.19
N PRO A 2 -12.01 -67.02 -2.22
CA PRO A 2 -11.77 -65.60 -2.01
C PRO A 2 -10.51 -65.16 -2.75
N LEU A 3 -10.56 -63.98 -3.38
CA LEU A 3 -9.37 -63.30 -3.92
C LEU A 3 -8.63 -62.55 -2.79
N PRO A 4 -7.28 -62.46 -2.85
CA PRO A 4 -6.45 -61.88 -1.79
C PRO A 4 -6.21 -60.36 -1.95
N PRO A 5 -5.65 -59.69 -0.93
CA PRO A 5 -5.52 -58.23 -0.87
C PRO A 5 -4.24 -57.72 -1.54
N LEU A 6 -4.32 -56.56 -2.21
CA LEU A 6 -3.18 -55.85 -2.77
C LEU A 6 -2.51 -54.97 -1.70
N ARG A 7 -1.23 -55.26 -1.46
CA ARG A 7 -0.30 -54.45 -0.67
C ARG A 7 0.18 -53.23 -1.44
N ARG A 8 0.36 -52.16 -0.67
CA ARG A 8 1.06 -50.90 -0.92
C ARG A 8 2.43 -51.10 -1.60
N VAL A 9 2.64 -50.39 -2.72
CA VAL A 9 3.91 -49.83 -3.16
C VAL A 9 3.58 -48.52 -3.89
N PHE A 10 4.06 -47.39 -3.36
CA PHE A 10 4.56 -46.19 -4.07
C PHE A 10 4.46 -44.97 -3.14
N SER A 11 5.55 -44.73 -2.41
CA SER A 11 5.97 -43.41 -1.95
C SER A 11 7.01 -42.85 -2.94
N PHE A 12 7.27 -41.54 -2.86
CA PHE A 12 8.33 -40.78 -3.53
C PHE A 12 8.07 -40.25 -4.95
N VAL A 13 7.11 -39.33 -5.11
CA VAL A 13 7.19 -38.22 -6.12
C VAL A 13 6.52 -36.91 -5.63
N LEU A 14 5.61 -36.94 -4.64
CA LEU A 14 4.76 -35.77 -4.33
C LEU A 14 5.33 -34.74 -3.31
N LEU A 15 6.64 -34.56 -3.19
CA LEU A 15 7.23 -33.63 -2.19
C LEU A 15 8.09 -32.51 -2.79
N LEU A 16 8.02 -32.26 -4.10
CA LEU A 16 8.85 -31.21 -4.75
C LEU A 16 8.04 -30.16 -5.53
N THR A 17 6.72 -30.07 -5.32
CA THR A 17 5.83 -29.12 -6.01
C THR A 17 5.15 -28.11 -5.08
N LEU A 18 5.55 -28.01 -3.80
CA LEU A 18 4.94 -27.12 -2.80
C LEU A 18 5.86 -25.97 -2.33
N LEU A 19 6.88 -25.60 -3.11
CA LEU A 19 7.79 -24.48 -2.80
C LEU A 19 7.82 -23.42 -3.92
N VAL A 20 6.64 -23.03 -4.41
CA VAL A 20 6.48 -21.83 -5.24
C VAL A 20 5.32 -21.03 -4.66
N SER A 21 5.64 -20.12 -3.75
CA SER A 21 4.77 -19.07 -3.24
C SER A 21 4.51 -18.05 -4.35
N GLY A 22 3.56 -18.35 -5.23
CA GLY A 22 2.87 -17.34 -6.02
C GLY A 22 1.81 -16.68 -5.15
N CYS A 23 1.58 -15.38 -5.33
CA CYS A 23 0.43 -14.67 -4.75
C CYS A 23 -0.83 -15.50 -5.03
N ALA A 24 -1.40 -16.13 -3.99
CA ALA A 24 -2.66 -16.82 -4.13
C ALA A 24 -3.70 -15.76 -4.50
N GLN A 25 -4.32 -15.89 -5.68
CA GLN A 25 -5.51 -15.12 -5.96
C GLN A 25 -6.56 -15.47 -4.88
N PRO A 26 -7.32 -14.48 -4.38
CA PRO A 26 -8.38 -14.77 -3.42
C PRO A 26 -9.29 -15.86 -4.00
N VAL A 27 -9.61 -16.84 -3.15
CA VAL A 27 -10.56 -17.89 -3.48
C VAL A 27 -11.88 -17.21 -3.83
N MET A 28 -12.24 -17.21 -5.12
CA MET A 28 -13.57 -16.78 -5.54
C MET A 28 -14.58 -17.72 -4.89
N TRP A 29 -15.33 -17.20 -3.92
CA TRP A 29 -16.44 -17.87 -3.29
C TRP A 29 -17.45 -18.33 -4.36
N PRO A 30 -18.15 -19.48 -4.16
CA PRO A 30 -19.10 -19.98 -5.13
C PRO A 30 -20.19 -18.94 -5.38
N VAL A 31 -20.21 -18.41 -6.60
CA VAL A 31 -21.22 -17.46 -7.08
C VAL A 31 -22.59 -18.14 -7.01
N SER A 32 -23.48 -17.61 -6.18
CA SER A 32 -24.90 -18.00 -6.17
C SER A 32 -25.50 -17.87 -7.58
N ALA A 33 -26.33 -18.83 -7.96
CA ALA A 33 -26.91 -18.89 -9.31
C ALA A 33 -27.66 -17.60 -9.65
N THR A 34 -27.17 -16.87 -10.65
CA THR A 34 -27.90 -15.74 -11.25
C THR A 34 -29.29 -16.19 -11.69
N PRO A 35 -30.37 -15.43 -11.38
CA PRO A 35 -31.69 -15.74 -11.90
C PRO A 35 -31.68 -15.78 -13.43
N THR A 36 -32.14 -16.89 -14.01
CA THR A 36 -32.20 -17.06 -15.46
C THR A 36 -33.25 -16.13 -16.05
N VAL A 37 -32.83 -15.03 -16.67
CA VAL A 37 -33.73 -14.11 -17.36
C VAL A 37 -34.22 -14.75 -18.66
N ALA A 38 -35.54 -14.95 -18.79
CA ALA A 38 -36.18 -15.22 -20.07
C ALA A 38 -36.24 -13.93 -20.89
N ALA A 39 -35.10 -13.55 -21.49
CA ALA A 39 -34.99 -12.30 -22.23
C ALA A 39 -35.90 -12.32 -23.48
N ARG A 40 -36.81 -11.35 -23.58
CA ARG A 40 -37.25 -10.87 -24.89
C ARG A 40 -36.06 -10.12 -25.48
N SER A 41 -35.55 -10.57 -26.63
CA SER A 41 -34.35 -9.96 -27.23
C SER A 41 -34.67 -8.53 -27.67
N ALA A 42 -34.20 -7.53 -26.93
CA ALA A 42 -33.84 -6.28 -27.57
C ALA A 42 -32.83 -6.61 -28.68
N GLU A 43 -32.99 -6.04 -29.86
CA GLU A 43 -32.02 -6.24 -30.93
C GLU A 43 -30.67 -5.68 -30.45
N ALA A 44 -29.58 -6.44 -30.60
CA ALA A 44 -28.24 -6.05 -30.14
C ALA A 44 -27.81 -4.65 -30.64
N ALA A 45 -28.33 -4.24 -31.80
CA ALA A 45 -28.17 -2.89 -32.35
C ALA A 45 -28.70 -1.79 -31.41
N GLY A 46 -29.85 -1.99 -30.77
CA GLY A 46 -30.44 -1.04 -29.84
C GLY A 46 -29.62 -0.87 -28.56
N LEU A 47 -29.02 -1.95 -28.05
CA LEU A 47 -28.13 -1.89 -26.87
C LEU A 47 -26.84 -1.13 -27.19
N ALA A 48 -26.27 -1.37 -28.38
CA ALA A 48 -25.09 -0.64 -28.84
C ALA A 48 -25.39 0.84 -29.08
N GLU A 49 -26.58 1.18 -29.59
CA GLU A 49 -27.02 2.57 -29.73
C GLU A 49 -27.09 3.29 -28.38
N LEU A 50 -27.70 2.67 -27.36
CA LEU A 50 -27.76 3.23 -26.01
C LEU A 50 -26.36 3.42 -25.40
N ALA A 51 -25.48 2.40 -25.51
CA ALA A 51 -24.12 2.50 -25.00
C ALA A 51 -23.35 3.67 -25.63
N ASN A 52 -23.46 3.85 -26.95
CA ASN A 52 -22.83 4.97 -27.65
C ASN A 52 -23.39 6.33 -27.24
N GLN A 53 -24.71 6.43 -27.08
CA GLN A 53 -25.36 7.66 -26.61
C GLN A 53 -24.84 8.05 -25.22
N LEU A 54 -24.84 7.13 -24.27
CA LEU A 54 -24.41 7.38 -22.89
C LEU A 54 -22.92 7.69 -22.77
N ALA A 55 -22.08 7.03 -23.59
CA ALA A 55 -20.65 7.33 -23.67
C ALA A 55 -20.42 8.76 -24.17
N ALA A 56 -21.15 9.20 -25.19
CA ALA A 56 -21.09 10.58 -25.69
C ALA A 56 -21.55 11.60 -24.64
N GLU A 57 -22.66 11.33 -23.94
CA GLU A 57 -23.16 12.20 -22.86
C GLU A 57 -22.20 12.30 -21.68
N SER A 58 -21.44 11.24 -21.40
CA SER A 58 -20.47 11.18 -20.30
C SER A 58 -19.07 11.67 -20.69
N GLY A 59 -18.83 12.02 -21.95
CA GLY A 59 -17.50 12.40 -22.46
C GLY A 59 -16.51 11.23 -22.55
N LEU A 60 -17.02 9.99 -22.62
CA LEU A 60 -16.25 8.74 -22.63
C LEU A 60 -16.18 8.10 -24.02
N VAL A 61 -15.98 8.91 -25.05
CA VAL A 61 -15.79 8.41 -26.42
C VAL A 61 -14.29 8.29 -26.68
N GLN A 62 -13.77 7.06 -26.65
CA GLN A 62 -12.39 6.76 -27.03
C GLN A 62 -12.34 6.08 -28.40
N ASP A 63 -11.16 6.08 -29.03
CA ASP A 63 -10.90 5.39 -30.30
C ASP A 63 -11.19 3.86 -30.24
N LEU A 64 -11.33 3.31 -29.03
CA LEU A 64 -11.59 1.89 -28.75
C LEU A 64 -13.08 1.53 -28.56
N GLY A 65 -14.00 2.49 -28.61
CA GLY A 65 -15.45 2.28 -28.43
C GLY A 65 -16.05 2.98 -27.21
N PRO A 66 -17.36 2.79 -26.95
CA PRO A 66 -18.04 3.40 -25.82
C PRO A 66 -17.66 2.72 -24.51
N LEU A 67 -17.18 3.49 -23.52
CA LEU A 67 -16.91 2.98 -22.17
C LEU A 67 -18.18 2.89 -21.32
N VAL A 68 -19.21 2.25 -21.89
CA VAL A 68 -20.51 2.02 -21.25
C VAL A 68 -20.99 0.61 -21.54
N THR A 69 -21.38 -0.13 -20.50
CA THR A 69 -22.02 -1.44 -20.63
C THR A 69 -23.53 -1.29 -20.44
N VAL A 70 -24.33 -2.09 -21.16
CA VAL A 70 -25.78 -2.18 -21.01
C VAL A 70 -26.19 -3.65 -20.92
N GLN A 71 -26.99 -4.03 -19.92
CA GLN A 71 -27.47 -5.39 -19.73
C GLN A 71 -28.93 -5.43 -19.21
N PRO A 72 -29.71 -6.46 -19.54
CA PRO A 72 -31.08 -6.60 -19.03
C PRO A 72 -31.10 -6.94 -17.54
N VAL A 73 -32.15 -6.53 -16.83
CA VAL A 73 -32.40 -6.91 -15.43
C VAL A 73 -33.75 -7.62 -15.28
N ALA A 74 -33.83 -8.58 -14.38
CA ALA A 74 -35.06 -9.29 -14.03
C ALA A 74 -35.96 -8.40 -13.15
N THR A 75 -37.26 -8.38 -13.43
CA THR A 75 -38.28 -7.71 -12.59
C THR A 75 -39.21 -8.75 -11.99
N ALA A 76 -39.47 -8.67 -10.69
CA ALA A 76 -40.22 -9.68 -9.95
C ALA A 76 -41.76 -9.60 -10.09
N GLY A 77 -42.27 -8.93 -11.13
CA GLY A 77 -43.70 -8.63 -11.28
C GLY A 77 -44.35 -9.04 -12.61
N GLY A 78 -43.62 -9.67 -13.55
CA GLY A 78 -44.16 -9.85 -14.91
C GLY A 78 -44.51 -8.52 -15.58
N GLU A 79 -43.79 -7.45 -15.22
CA GLU A 79 -43.98 -6.11 -15.77
C GLU A 79 -43.94 -6.14 -17.29
N GLU A 80 -44.81 -5.34 -17.93
CA GLU A 80 -44.87 -5.28 -19.40
C GLU A 80 -43.58 -4.74 -20.02
N LYS A 81 -42.80 -3.94 -19.28
CA LYS A 81 -41.56 -3.31 -19.74
C LYS A 81 -40.35 -4.12 -19.27
N THR A 82 -39.49 -4.49 -20.21
CA THR A 82 -38.16 -5.03 -19.90
C THR A 82 -37.25 -3.88 -19.46
N LEU A 83 -36.67 -4.02 -18.27
CA LEU A 83 -35.71 -3.06 -17.72
C LEU A 83 -34.28 -3.45 -18.10
N PHE A 84 -33.43 -2.43 -18.22
CA PHE A 84 -32.01 -2.56 -18.52
C PHE A 84 -31.21 -1.69 -17.55
N VAL A 85 -30.08 -2.20 -17.10
CA VAL A 85 -29.09 -1.41 -16.36
C VAL A 85 -27.95 -1.05 -17.29
N SER A 86 -27.44 0.18 -17.18
CA SER A 86 -26.21 0.58 -17.83
C SER A 86 -25.26 1.24 -16.86
N HIS A 87 -23.94 1.16 -17.11
CA HIS A 87 -22.93 1.82 -16.29
C HIS A 87 -21.73 2.29 -17.11
N THR A 88 -21.10 3.38 -16.68
CA THR A 88 -19.78 3.80 -17.19
C THR A 88 -18.69 2.86 -16.69
N HIS A 89 -17.62 2.66 -17.45
CA HIS A 89 -16.47 1.87 -17.00
C HIS A 89 -15.13 2.46 -17.47
N GLY A 90 -14.02 1.87 -17.04
CA GLY A 90 -12.68 2.43 -17.16
C GLY A 90 -12.32 3.36 -16.01
N PHE A 91 -11.12 3.95 -16.09
CA PHE A 91 -10.70 5.03 -15.19
C PHE A 91 -11.42 6.32 -15.54
N PRO A 92 -11.61 7.22 -14.55
CA PRO A 92 -12.14 8.54 -14.85
C PRO A 92 -11.17 9.25 -15.82
N PRO A 93 -11.66 10.13 -16.71
CA PRO A 93 -10.77 11.07 -17.40
C PRO A 93 -10.01 11.93 -16.38
N ASP A 94 -9.04 12.74 -16.82
CA ASP A 94 -8.26 13.68 -15.98
C ASP A 94 -9.11 14.83 -15.38
N ASN A 95 -10.30 14.51 -14.87
CA ASN A 95 -11.22 15.37 -14.17
C ASN A 95 -11.52 14.75 -12.80
N PRO A 96 -11.00 15.32 -11.70
CA PRO A 96 -11.21 14.79 -10.36
C PRO A 96 -12.68 14.88 -9.90
N SER A 97 -13.52 15.63 -10.61
CA SER A 97 -14.97 15.69 -10.35
C SER A 97 -15.76 14.60 -11.06
N PHE A 98 -15.13 13.77 -11.90
CA PHE A 98 -15.82 12.69 -12.58
C PHE A 98 -16.18 11.60 -11.57
N ARG A 99 -17.44 11.17 -11.62
CA ARG A 99 -17.94 10.03 -10.86
C ARG A 99 -18.49 9.00 -11.83
N GLN A 100 -18.24 7.73 -11.54
CA GLN A 100 -18.86 6.62 -12.25
C GLN A 100 -20.38 6.66 -12.04
N ARG A 101 -21.15 6.16 -13.01
CA ARG A 101 -22.60 6.29 -13.01
C ARG A 101 -23.29 4.98 -13.35
N VAL A 102 -24.46 4.77 -12.76
CA VAL A 102 -25.37 3.65 -13.06
C VAL A 102 -26.75 4.22 -13.39
N TRP A 103 -27.41 3.62 -14.38
CA TRP A 103 -28.75 3.99 -14.83
C TRP A 103 -29.65 2.77 -14.93
N ILE A 104 -30.95 2.99 -14.74
CA ILE A 104 -32.03 2.07 -15.13
C ILE A 104 -32.74 2.66 -16.36
N HIS A 105 -32.98 1.84 -17.37
CA HIS A 105 -33.66 2.21 -18.61
C HIS A 105 -34.81 1.26 -18.91
N ALA A 106 -35.81 1.77 -19.64
CA ALA A 106 -36.80 0.95 -20.33
C ALA A 106 -36.75 1.21 -21.83
N ALA A 107 -36.96 0.15 -22.61
CA ALA A 107 -37.18 0.28 -24.05
C ALA A 107 -38.65 0.64 -24.33
N GLY A 108 -38.87 1.77 -25.00
CA GLY A 108 -40.19 2.25 -25.41
C GLY A 108 -40.33 2.37 -26.94
N PRO A 109 -41.54 2.66 -27.44
CA PRO A 109 -41.77 2.87 -28.88
C PRO A 109 -41.03 4.09 -29.45
N GLU A 110 -40.65 5.05 -28.60
CA GLU A 110 -39.92 6.28 -28.98
C GLU A 110 -38.40 6.16 -28.75
N GLY A 111 -37.88 4.99 -28.34
CA GLY A 111 -36.47 4.76 -28.03
C GLY A 111 -36.25 4.39 -26.56
N TRP A 112 -35.04 4.67 -26.07
CA TRP A 112 -34.63 4.40 -24.70
C TRP A 112 -35.07 5.51 -23.74
N GLU A 113 -35.72 5.13 -22.64
CA GLU A 113 -36.16 6.03 -21.57
C GLU A 113 -35.34 5.74 -20.31
N ALA A 114 -34.53 6.71 -19.85
CA ALA A 114 -33.85 6.62 -18.57
C ALA A 114 -34.85 6.84 -17.43
N LEU A 115 -35.05 5.82 -16.61
CA LEU A 115 -35.99 5.83 -15.48
C LEU A 115 -35.33 6.31 -14.19
N GLY A 116 -34.05 5.97 -14.00
CA GLY A 116 -33.29 6.33 -12.81
C GLY A 116 -31.81 6.45 -13.11
N ARG A 117 -31.12 7.30 -12.35
CA ARG A 117 -29.66 7.50 -12.44
C ARG A 117 -29.09 7.76 -11.06
N VAL A 118 -27.93 7.16 -10.79
CA VAL A 118 -27.14 7.45 -9.61
C VAL A 118 -25.67 7.68 -9.99
N GLU A 119 -25.01 8.61 -9.31
CA GLU A 119 -23.55 8.75 -9.35
C GLU A 119 -22.98 7.98 -8.17
N LEU A 120 -21.95 7.17 -8.43
CA LEU A 120 -21.33 6.33 -7.42
C LEU A 120 -20.48 7.19 -6.47
N GLU A 121 -20.47 6.80 -5.21
CA GLU A 121 -19.83 7.51 -4.10
C GLU A 121 -18.34 7.16 -3.99
N CYS A 122 -17.96 5.88 -4.12
CA CYS A 122 -16.57 5.45 -3.95
C CYS A 122 -15.87 5.01 -5.24
N ALA A 123 -16.58 4.46 -6.23
CA ALA A 123 -15.90 3.81 -7.35
C ALA A 123 -15.23 4.81 -8.30
N GLU A 124 -13.91 4.74 -8.40
CA GLU A 124 -13.14 5.48 -9.41
C GLU A 124 -13.03 4.67 -10.70
N TYR A 125 -12.77 3.37 -10.58
CA TYR A 125 -12.66 2.45 -11.69
C TYR A 125 -13.78 1.40 -11.67
N LEU A 126 -14.38 1.16 -12.84
CA LEU A 126 -15.26 0.01 -13.07
C LEU A 126 -14.78 -0.76 -14.30
N ASN A 127 -15.12 -2.05 -14.38
CA ASN A 127 -15.02 -2.83 -15.61
C ASN A 127 -16.42 -3.18 -16.14
N GLU A 128 -16.47 -3.83 -17.30
CA GLU A 128 -17.71 -4.19 -17.97
C GLU A 128 -18.62 -5.15 -17.16
N PHE A 129 -18.08 -5.83 -16.13
CA PHE A 129 -18.78 -6.77 -15.26
C PHE A 129 -19.00 -6.25 -13.83
N SER A 130 -18.67 -4.99 -13.57
CA SER A 130 -18.73 -4.41 -12.23
C SER A 130 -20.14 -4.32 -11.64
N VAL A 131 -21.17 -4.20 -12.48
CA VAL A 131 -22.57 -4.11 -12.02
C VAL A 131 -23.26 -5.46 -12.19
N LYS A 132 -23.83 -6.01 -11.11
CA LYS A 132 -24.54 -7.29 -11.10
C LYS A 132 -25.88 -7.15 -10.40
N GLN A 133 -26.92 -7.76 -10.95
CA GLN A 133 -28.18 -7.89 -10.24
C GLN A 133 -28.10 -8.96 -9.15
N VAL A 134 -28.65 -8.65 -7.98
CA VAL A 134 -28.75 -9.54 -6.82
C VAL A 134 -30.19 -9.63 -6.32
N ASN A 135 -30.48 -10.68 -5.56
CA ASN A 135 -31.82 -10.93 -5.02
C ASN A 135 -31.83 -10.67 -3.51
N MET A 136 -32.03 -9.41 -3.13
CA MET A 136 -32.20 -9.01 -1.71
C MET A 136 -33.67 -9.07 -1.28
N ASP A 137 -34.63 -8.88 -2.17
CA ASP A 137 -36.04 -9.14 -1.89
C ASP A 137 -36.77 -9.29 -3.22
N PRO A 138 -37.97 -9.90 -3.23
CA PRO A 138 -38.70 -10.15 -4.47
C PRO A 138 -39.55 -8.96 -4.93
N VAL A 139 -39.43 -7.77 -4.34
CA VAL A 139 -40.21 -6.58 -4.71
C VAL A 139 -39.38 -5.67 -5.59
N ASP A 140 -38.14 -5.40 -5.18
CA ASP A 140 -37.29 -4.39 -5.80
C ASP A 140 -36.19 -4.97 -6.69
N VAL A 141 -35.61 -4.13 -7.55
CA VAL A 141 -34.41 -4.50 -8.32
C VAL A 141 -33.18 -4.04 -7.54
N TRP A 142 -32.35 -5.00 -7.14
CA TRP A 142 -31.11 -4.73 -6.41
C TRP A 142 -29.90 -4.96 -7.28
N LEU A 143 -28.93 -4.05 -7.20
CA LEU A 143 -27.69 -4.10 -7.95
C LEU A 143 -26.51 -3.98 -6.99
N THR A 144 -25.52 -4.84 -7.15
CA THR A 144 -24.20 -4.65 -6.55
C THR A 144 -23.28 -4.05 -7.58
N VAL A 145 -22.51 -3.05 -7.18
CA VAL A 145 -21.44 -2.46 -7.97
C VAL A 145 -20.12 -2.76 -7.27
N ILE A 146 -19.20 -3.44 -7.94
CA ILE A 146 -17.85 -3.71 -7.45
C ILE A 146 -16.85 -2.96 -8.33
N GLY A 147 -16.12 -2.02 -7.72
CA GLY A 147 -15.16 -1.15 -8.39
C GLY A 147 -13.83 -1.06 -7.66
N GLY A 148 -12.90 -0.32 -8.27
CA GLY A 148 -11.60 0.03 -7.68
C GLY A 148 -11.54 1.49 -7.29
N VAL A 149 -10.69 1.80 -6.31
CA VAL A 149 -10.27 3.13 -5.89
C VAL A 149 -8.74 3.15 -5.89
N GLY A 150 -8.13 4.01 -6.69
CA GLY A 150 -6.69 3.94 -6.94
C GLY A 150 -6.21 2.54 -7.37
N ALA A 151 -5.01 2.16 -6.95
CA ALA A 151 -4.35 0.94 -7.40
C ALA A 151 -4.74 -0.33 -6.62
N HIS A 152 -5.06 -0.21 -5.33
CA HIS A 152 -5.21 -1.36 -4.43
C HIS A 152 -6.50 -1.35 -3.61
N SER A 153 -7.28 -0.26 -3.66
CA SER A 153 -8.48 -0.15 -2.84
C SER A 153 -9.70 -0.57 -3.65
N GLY A 154 -10.69 -1.12 -2.95
CA GLY A 154 -11.94 -1.58 -3.50
C GLY A 154 -13.09 -0.64 -3.14
N CYS A 155 -14.15 -0.73 -3.92
CA CYS A 155 -15.42 -0.10 -3.64
C CYS A 155 -16.55 -1.11 -3.88
N LEU A 156 -17.48 -1.19 -2.93
CA LEU A 156 -18.75 -1.89 -3.10
C LEU A 156 -19.89 -0.91 -2.88
N GLU A 157 -20.81 -0.83 -3.83
CA GLU A 157 -22.07 -0.11 -3.65
C GLU A 157 -23.26 -1.05 -3.86
N LEU A 158 -24.24 -0.97 -2.96
CA LEU A 158 -25.51 -1.66 -3.07
C LEU A 158 -26.59 -0.66 -3.46
N LEU A 159 -27.14 -0.82 -4.66
CA LEU A 159 -28.16 0.04 -5.22
C LEU A 159 -29.52 -0.65 -5.17
N ARG A 160 -30.58 0.15 -4.99
CA ARG A 160 -31.97 -0.29 -5.03
C ARG A 160 -32.76 0.55 -6.01
N TRP A 161 -33.50 -0.12 -6.88
CA TRP A 161 -34.56 0.46 -7.70
C TRP A 161 -35.92 -0.02 -7.16
N ASP A 162 -36.66 0.92 -6.56
CA ASP A 162 -37.96 0.67 -5.89
C ASP A 162 -39.17 0.77 -6.85
N GLY A 163 -38.93 0.82 -8.15
CA GLY A 163 -39.94 1.08 -9.18
C GLY A 163 -40.06 2.57 -9.57
N GLU A 164 -39.53 3.49 -8.76
CA GLU A 164 -39.58 4.94 -9.01
C GLU A 164 -38.18 5.60 -8.98
N ASN A 165 -37.30 5.19 -8.06
CA ASN A 165 -36.02 5.82 -7.80
C ASN A 165 -34.89 4.79 -7.73
N LEU A 166 -33.75 5.11 -8.36
CA LEU A 166 -32.50 4.38 -8.19
C LEU A 166 -31.68 5.09 -7.11
N SER A 167 -31.40 4.42 -6.00
CA SER A 167 -30.68 5.00 -4.86
C SER A 167 -29.50 4.14 -4.44
N VAL A 168 -28.41 4.76 -3.98
CA VAL A 168 -27.36 4.07 -3.20
C VAL A 168 -27.95 3.78 -1.82
N ILE A 169 -27.96 2.51 -1.42
CA ILE A 169 -28.43 2.08 -0.09
C ILE A 169 -27.26 1.96 0.87
N ILE A 170 -26.16 1.36 0.41
CA ILE A 170 -24.90 1.27 1.14
C ILE A 170 -23.75 1.51 0.17
N SER A 171 -22.75 2.27 0.63
CA SER A 171 -21.45 2.44 -0.03
C SER A 171 -20.35 2.04 0.94
N GLY A 172 -19.50 1.11 0.52
CA GLY A 172 -18.40 0.57 1.30
C GLY A 172 -17.09 0.75 0.56
N PHE A 173 -16.12 1.37 1.23
CA PHE A 173 -14.75 1.49 0.76
C PHE A 173 -13.86 0.51 1.54
N SER A 174 -12.90 -0.09 0.85
CA SER A 174 -11.86 -0.88 1.50
C SER A 174 -10.49 -0.52 0.98
N SER A 175 -9.52 -0.49 1.88
CA SER A 175 -8.10 -0.40 1.55
C SER A 175 -7.57 -1.58 0.74
N SER A 176 -8.36 -2.64 0.57
CA SER A 176 -8.11 -3.84 -0.23
C SER A 176 -9.09 -3.92 -1.42
N PRO A 177 -8.76 -4.60 -2.55
CA PRO A 177 -9.63 -4.68 -3.72
C PRO A 177 -10.99 -5.33 -3.45
N ASP A 178 -11.07 -6.16 -2.40
CA ASP A 178 -12.30 -6.84 -1.98
C ASP A 178 -13.03 -6.00 -0.93
N ALA A 179 -13.84 -5.03 -1.38
CA ALA A 179 -14.54 -4.12 -0.48
C ALA A 179 -15.79 -4.68 0.19
N GLY A 180 -16.26 -5.85 -0.23
CA GLY A 180 -17.40 -6.50 0.38
C GLY A 180 -18.04 -7.56 -0.50
N SER A 181 -19.03 -8.24 0.07
CA SER A 181 -19.75 -9.31 -0.60
C SER A 181 -21.19 -9.42 -0.10
N LEU A 182 -22.04 -10.11 -0.86
CA LEU A 182 -23.39 -10.48 -0.45
C LEU A 182 -23.44 -11.99 -0.28
N THR A 183 -23.85 -12.45 0.89
CA THR A 183 -23.93 -13.88 1.21
C THR A 183 -25.02 -14.13 2.24
N ASP A 184 -25.66 -15.30 2.20
CA ASP A 184 -26.64 -15.72 3.19
C ASP A 184 -25.89 -16.26 4.42
N LEU A 185 -25.79 -15.43 5.47
CA LEU A 185 -24.98 -15.74 6.66
C LEU A 185 -25.73 -16.57 7.70
N ASN A 186 -27.06 -16.54 7.67
CA ASN A 186 -27.91 -17.25 8.64
C ASN A 186 -28.59 -18.51 8.06
N GLY A 187 -28.48 -18.74 6.75
CA GLY A 187 -29.03 -19.88 6.04
C GLY A 187 -30.53 -19.80 5.74
N ASP A 188 -31.14 -18.61 5.77
CA ASP A 188 -32.58 -18.42 5.54
C ASP A 188 -32.94 -18.19 4.06
N GLY A 189 -31.94 -18.12 3.18
CA GLY A 189 -32.07 -17.85 1.74
C GLY A 189 -32.10 -16.36 1.37
N GLN A 190 -32.02 -15.47 2.35
CA GLN A 190 -31.90 -14.03 2.21
C GLN A 190 -30.42 -13.65 2.14
N LEU A 191 -30.04 -12.77 1.22
CA LEU A 191 -28.66 -12.25 1.19
C LEU A 191 -28.47 -11.20 2.29
N ASP A 192 -27.36 -11.31 2.99
CA ASP A 192 -26.80 -10.34 3.92
C ASP A 192 -25.60 -9.64 3.27
N LEU A 193 -25.30 -8.42 3.70
CA LEU A 193 -24.18 -7.65 3.18
C LEU A 193 -23.00 -7.69 4.16
N LEU A 194 -21.82 -8.00 3.64
CA LEU A 194 -20.55 -7.88 4.31
C LEU A 194 -19.75 -6.75 3.67
N LEU A 195 -19.35 -5.73 4.42
CA LEU A 195 -18.38 -4.72 3.99
C LEU A 195 -17.04 -5.03 4.62
N ASN A 196 -16.00 -5.12 3.78
CA ASN A 196 -14.65 -5.42 4.22
C ASN A 196 -13.93 -4.14 4.65
N ASN A 197 -13.81 -3.96 5.96
CA ASN A 197 -13.12 -2.82 6.55
C ASN A 197 -11.74 -3.21 7.11
N SER A 198 -11.21 -4.35 6.66
CA SER A 198 -9.91 -4.82 7.11
C SER A 198 -8.83 -3.83 6.71
N ASP A 199 -7.84 -3.68 7.57
CA ASP A 199 -6.67 -2.85 7.29
C ASP A 199 -5.52 -3.72 6.77
N PRO A 200 -5.20 -3.68 5.46
CA PRO A 200 -4.03 -4.35 4.90
C PRO A 200 -2.75 -3.51 5.05
N TYR A 201 -2.82 -2.29 5.62
CA TYR A 201 -1.72 -1.33 5.72
C TYR A 201 -1.17 -1.21 7.14
N ILE A 202 -1.13 -2.31 7.88
CA ILE A 202 -0.63 -2.34 9.27
C ILE A 202 0.79 -1.78 9.39
N PHE A 203 1.67 -2.15 8.45
CA PHE A 203 2.96 -1.48 8.23
C PHE A 203 3.43 -1.61 6.78
N CYS A 204 2.92 -2.60 6.05
CA CYS A 204 3.25 -2.84 4.66
C CYS A 204 2.19 -3.76 4.02
N TYR A 205 1.59 -3.31 2.93
CA TYR A 205 0.57 -4.07 2.19
C TYR A 205 1.08 -5.37 1.59
N ALA A 206 2.27 -5.31 0.98
CA ALA A 206 2.90 -6.48 0.36
C ALA A 206 3.33 -7.53 1.38
N CYS A 207 3.35 -7.18 2.66
CA CYS A 207 3.78 -8.04 3.75
C CYS A 207 2.68 -9.00 4.21
N GLY A 208 1.44 -8.86 3.70
CA GLY A 208 0.34 -9.78 3.96
C GLY A 208 -0.08 -9.81 5.44
N VAL A 209 0.24 -8.77 6.21
CA VAL A 209 -0.28 -8.55 7.56
C VAL A 209 -1.57 -7.76 7.43
N ARG A 210 -2.66 -8.32 7.95
CA ARG A 210 -3.99 -7.75 7.80
C ARG A 210 -4.71 -7.83 9.13
N GLN A 211 -5.15 -6.69 9.64
CA GLN A 211 -6.14 -6.69 10.71
C GLN A 211 -7.50 -6.88 10.06
N TYR A 212 -8.01 -8.10 10.11
CA TYR A 212 -9.32 -8.40 9.56
C TYR A 212 -10.42 -7.65 10.33
N TRP A 213 -11.30 -7.00 9.59
CA TRP A 213 -12.50 -6.37 10.15
C TRP A 213 -13.60 -6.31 9.08
N ALA A 214 -14.85 -6.58 9.48
CA ALA A 214 -15.97 -6.45 8.58
C ALA A 214 -17.21 -5.88 9.27
N GLN A 215 -17.95 -5.04 8.53
CA GLN A 215 -19.30 -4.68 8.92
C GLN A 215 -20.28 -5.66 8.29
N LEU A 216 -21.21 -6.16 9.09
CA LEU A 216 -22.22 -7.10 8.66
C LEU A 216 -23.57 -6.40 8.73
N PHE A 217 -24.36 -6.49 7.67
CA PHE A 217 -25.73 -5.99 7.62
C PHE A 217 -26.68 -7.10 7.21
N TYR A 218 -27.78 -7.25 7.94
CA TYR A 218 -28.85 -8.17 7.54
C TYR A 218 -30.08 -7.40 7.06
N TRP A 219 -30.86 -8.03 6.18
CA TRP A 219 -32.12 -7.47 5.71
C TRP A 219 -33.27 -7.87 6.64
N ASP A 220 -33.93 -6.89 7.27
CA ASP A 220 -35.08 -7.15 8.15
C ASP A 220 -36.44 -7.21 7.43
N GLY A 221 -36.42 -7.19 6.10
CA GLY A 221 -37.61 -7.07 5.25
C GLY A 221 -37.96 -5.63 4.86
N GLN A 222 -37.31 -4.62 5.44
CA GLN A 222 -37.56 -3.20 5.15
C GLN A 222 -36.29 -2.38 4.97
N THR A 223 -35.27 -2.64 5.79
CA THR A 223 -34.00 -1.92 5.83
C THR A 223 -32.84 -2.86 6.16
N LEU A 224 -31.64 -2.49 5.71
CA LEU A 224 -30.42 -3.13 6.18
C LEU A 224 -30.13 -2.68 7.61
N LYS A 225 -29.88 -3.64 8.49
CA LYS A 225 -29.53 -3.43 9.90
C LYS A 225 -28.12 -3.92 10.14
N GLU A 226 -27.25 -3.03 10.61
CA GLU A 226 -25.90 -3.41 11.03
C GLU A 226 -25.97 -4.35 12.23
N VAL A 227 -25.18 -5.42 12.18
CA VAL A 227 -24.97 -6.34 13.29
C VAL A 227 -23.74 -5.90 14.04
N THR A 228 -23.95 -5.53 15.29
CA THR A 228 -22.90 -5.30 16.27
C THR A 228 -23.23 -6.13 17.50
N PRO A 229 -22.29 -6.92 18.06
CA PRO A 229 -22.53 -7.61 19.31
C PRO A 229 -22.94 -6.65 20.42
N THR A 230 -24.18 -6.76 20.90
CA THR A 230 -24.69 -5.92 21.99
C THR A 230 -25.17 -6.75 23.18
N PRO A 231 -25.12 -6.17 24.40
CA PRO A 231 -25.77 -6.75 25.56
C PRO A 231 -27.28 -6.98 25.34
N LEU A 232 -27.82 -8.01 25.99
CA LEU A 232 -29.25 -8.32 25.94
C LEU A 232 -30.06 -7.43 26.89
N ALA A 233 -31.34 -7.21 26.56
CA ALA A 233 -32.26 -6.46 27.39
C ALA A 233 -32.47 -7.11 28.77
N ASP A 234 -32.63 -6.28 29.82
CA ASP A 234 -32.73 -6.71 31.23
C ASP A 234 -33.92 -7.64 31.55
N ASP A 235 -34.92 -7.72 30.68
CA ASP A 235 -36.10 -8.55 30.83
C ASP A 235 -35.89 -10.02 30.40
N LEU A 236 -34.77 -10.33 29.74
CA LEU A 236 -34.37 -11.69 29.37
C LEU A 236 -33.75 -12.46 30.56
N PRO A 237 -33.65 -13.80 30.55
CA PRO A 237 -33.08 -14.55 31.68
C PRO A 237 -31.64 -14.14 32.02
N ALA A 238 -31.33 -13.91 33.30
CA ALA A 238 -30.02 -13.41 33.74
C ALA A 238 -28.83 -14.29 33.30
N GLU A 239 -29.01 -15.61 33.26
CA GLU A 239 -27.99 -16.55 32.79
C GLU A 239 -27.72 -16.41 31.28
N LEU A 240 -28.78 -16.22 30.47
CA LEU A 240 -28.64 -15.94 29.03
C LEU A 240 -27.88 -14.63 28.79
N ARG A 241 -28.22 -13.58 29.55
CA ARG A 241 -27.53 -12.29 29.46
C ARG A 241 -26.07 -12.40 29.86
N ALA A 242 -25.76 -13.09 30.95
CA ALA A 242 -24.37 -13.25 31.40
C ALA A 242 -23.46 -13.86 30.31
N PHE A 243 -23.92 -14.88 29.59
CA PHE A 243 -23.16 -15.47 28.48
C PHE A 243 -23.08 -14.55 27.26
N ASN A 244 -24.21 -13.99 26.82
CA ASN A 244 -24.22 -13.10 25.66
C ASN A 244 -23.38 -11.83 25.88
N ASP A 245 -23.58 -11.17 27.01
CA ASP A 245 -22.96 -9.88 27.32
C ASP A 245 -21.44 -10.07 27.47
N ARG A 246 -21.02 -11.19 28.09
CA ARG A 246 -19.60 -11.55 28.15
C ARG A 246 -19.02 -11.85 26.77
N ALA A 247 -19.77 -12.53 25.90
CA ALA A 247 -19.33 -12.76 24.52
C ALA A 247 -19.13 -11.43 23.77
N ALA A 248 -20.04 -10.48 23.93
CA ALA A 248 -19.93 -9.14 23.32
C ALA A 248 -18.73 -8.36 23.87
N GLU A 249 -18.48 -8.40 25.18
CA GLU A 249 -17.29 -7.77 25.81
C GLU A 249 -15.98 -8.35 25.26
N LEU A 250 -15.88 -9.68 25.18
CA LEU A 250 -14.69 -10.37 24.66
C LEU A 250 -14.46 -10.07 23.18
N ALA A 251 -15.53 -10.10 22.38
CA ALA A 251 -15.47 -9.76 20.97
C ALA A 251 -15.01 -8.32 20.72
N ALA A 252 -15.44 -7.37 21.56
CA ALA A 252 -15.00 -5.97 21.50
C ALA A 252 -13.50 -5.79 21.82
N ALA A 253 -12.89 -6.75 22.53
CA ALA A 253 -11.45 -6.81 22.78
C ALA A 253 -10.69 -7.72 21.80
N SER A 254 -11.31 -8.09 20.67
CA SER A 254 -10.76 -9.02 19.67
C SER A 254 -10.45 -10.42 20.21
N LEU A 255 -11.03 -10.82 21.34
CA LEU A 255 -10.89 -12.17 21.93
C LEU A 255 -11.93 -13.13 21.35
N PHE A 256 -11.94 -13.29 20.03
CA PHE A 256 -13.04 -13.95 19.31
C PHE A 256 -13.19 -15.44 19.63
N ALA A 257 -12.10 -16.16 19.91
CA ALA A 257 -12.17 -17.57 20.31
C ALA A 257 -12.90 -17.74 21.64
N ASP A 258 -12.56 -16.92 22.64
CA ASP A 258 -13.23 -16.92 23.94
C ASP A 258 -14.67 -16.41 23.84
N ALA A 259 -14.91 -15.40 23.00
CA ALA A 259 -16.25 -14.89 22.72
C ALA A 259 -17.14 -15.98 22.10
N LEU A 260 -16.59 -16.82 21.22
CA LEU A 260 -17.31 -17.94 20.62
C LEU A 260 -17.75 -18.95 21.67
N GLU A 261 -16.89 -19.31 22.62
CA GLU A 261 -17.26 -20.24 23.70
C GLU A 261 -18.44 -19.71 24.52
N GLN A 262 -18.45 -18.40 24.82
CA GLN A 262 -19.53 -17.77 25.57
C GLN A 262 -20.83 -17.69 24.77
N ILE A 263 -20.77 -17.31 23.48
CA ILE A 263 -21.98 -17.17 22.68
C ILE A 263 -22.66 -18.51 22.37
N GLU A 264 -21.89 -19.60 22.27
CA GLU A 264 -22.44 -20.95 22.12
C GLU A 264 -23.24 -21.39 23.36
N GLN A 265 -22.84 -20.97 24.57
CA GLN A 265 -23.66 -21.19 25.77
C GLN A 265 -24.97 -20.40 25.70
N ALA A 266 -24.92 -19.15 25.23
CA ALA A 266 -26.13 -18.34 25.06
C ALA A 266 -27.09 -18.95 24.02
N GLU A 267 -26.58 -19.43 22.88
CA GLU A 267 -27.37 -20.13 21.86
C GLU A 267 -27.97 -21.43 22.38
N ALA A 268 -27.26 -22.19 23.22
CA ALA A 268 -27.79 -23.40 23.83
C ALA A 268 -29.00 -23.11 24.76
N ILE A 269 -29.01 -21.96 25.42
CA ILE A 269 -30.12 -21.51 26.28
C ILE A 269 -31.30 -21.00 25.45
N ALA A 270 -31.04 -20.23 24.38
CA ALA A 270 -32.08 -19.57 23.59
C ALA A 270 -31.81 -19.61 22.07
N PRO A 271 -31.89 -20.78 21.42
CA PRO A 271 -31.50 -20.95 20.02
C PRO A 271 -32.40 -20.23 19.01
N GLY A 272 -33.57 -19.75 19.44
CA GLY A 272 -34.49 -18.95 18.62
C GLY A 272 -34.44 -17.44 18.89
N ASN A 273 -33.52 -16.97 19.73
CA ASN A 273 -33.37 -15.54 20.01
C ASN A 273 -32.55 -14.88 18.90
N ALA A 274 -33.16 -13.95 18.16
CA ALA A 274 -32.53 -13.29 17.01
C ALA A 274 -31.26 -12.50 17.38
N ALA A 275 -31.23 -11.81 18.53
CA ALA A 275 -30.06 -11.05 18.96
C ALA A 275 -28.89 -11.99 19.28
N VAL A 276 -29.14 -13.09 19.98
CA VAL A 276 -28.12 -14.12 20.28
C VAL A 276 -27.59 -14.75 18.99
N SER A 277 -28.49 -15.09 18.05
CA SER A 277 -28.10 -15.70 16.77
C SER A 277 -27.23 -14.75 15.92
N TRP A 278 -27.60 -13.47 15.81
CA TRP A 278 -26.79 -12.50 15.07
C TRP A 278 -25.45 -12.19 15.74
N ASN A 279 -25.41 -12.09 17.07
CA ASN A 279 -24.15 -11.98 17.81
C ASN A 279 -23.24 -13.18 17.53
N ALA A 280 -23.80 -14.39 17.51
CA ALA A 280 -23.05 -15.62 17.22
C ALA A 280 -22.53 -15.68 15.79
N ILE A 281 -23.34 -15.31 14.80
CA ILE A 281 -22.93 -15.22 13.39
C ILE A 281 -21.77 -14.23 13.24
N TRP A 282 -21.89 -13.05 13.84
CA TRP A 282 -20.86 -12.01 13.76
C TRP A 282 -19.52 -12.47 14.38
N ILE A 283 -19.57 -13.09 15.56
CA ILE A 283 -18.38 -13.61 16.27
C ILE A 283 -17.72 -14.74 15.47
N ARG A 284 -18.50 -15.71 14.99
CA ARG A 284 -17.99 -16.82 14.16
C ARG A 284 -17.30 -16.31 12.91
N HIS A 285 -17.96 -15.39 12.19
CA HIS A 285 -17.43 -14.84 10.95
C HIS A 285 -16.07 -14.16 11.16
N HIS A 286 -15.95 -13.30 12.18
CA HIS A 286 -14.69 -12.62 12.48
C HIS A 286 -13.59 -13.61 12.91
N LEU A 287 -13.92 -14.62 13.72
CA LEU A 287 -12.96 -15.64 14.13
C LEU A 287 -12.45 -16.45 12.93
N GLU A 288 -13.35 -16.93 12.07
CA GLU A 288 -13.02 -17.74 10.90
C GLU A 288 -12.16 -16.95 9.90
N ALA A 289 -12.60 -15.73 9.56
CA ALA A 289 -11.86 -14.88 8.63
C ALA A 289 -10.50 -14.46 9.17
N SER A 290 -10.40 -14.08 10.47
CA SER A 290 -9.11 -13.73 11.07
C SER A 290 -8.14 -14.92 11.10
N ARG A 291 -8.65 -16.15 11.30
CA ARG A 291 -7.84 -17.37 11.23
C ARG A 291 -7.39 -17.70 9.81
N GLU A 292 -8.26 -17.51 8.82
CA GLU A 292 -7.89 -17.67 7.40
C GLU A 292 -6.77 -16.70 7.02
N GLU A 293 -6.92 -15.42 7.37
CA GLU A 293 -5.90 -14.38 7.17
C GLU A 293 -4.59 -14.73 7.90
N ALA A 294 -4.64 -15.21 9.14
CA ALA A 294 -3.45 -15.64 9.86
C ALA A 294 -2.75 -16.85 9.20
N SER A 295 -3.53 -17.82 8.68
CA SER A 295 -2.99 -19.02 8.04
C SER A 295 -2.33 -18.78 6.68
N THR A 296 -2.69 -17.69 6.02
CA THR A 296 -2.19 -17.32 4.69
C THR A 296 -1.17 -16.18 4.73
N SER A 297 -1.00 -15.54 5.89
CA SER A 297 -0.08 -14.42 6.08
C SER A 297 1.39 -14.84 5.96
N SER A 298 2.20 -13.96 5.40
CA SER A 298 3.67 -14.09 5.44
C SER A 298 4.28 -13.73 6.80
N TYR A 299 3.48 -13.13 7.69
CA TYR A 299 3.87 -12.77 9.05
C TYR A 299 2.74 -13.08 10.06
N PRO A 300 2.56 -14.36 10.41
CA PRO A 300 1.38 -14.84 11.14
C PRO A 300 1.28 -14.33 12.58
N LEU A 301 2.39 -13.88 13.19
CA LEU A 301 2.42 -13.40 14.58
C LEU A 301 1.32 -12.36 14.88
N LEU A 302 1.30 -11.27 14.11
CA LEU A 302 0.32 -10.20 14.34
C LEU A 302 -1.09 -10.61 13.91
N ASN A 303 -1.24 -11.38 12.84
CA ASN A 303 -2.56 -11.84 12.43
C ASN A 303 -3.20 -12.76 13.49
N HIS A 304 -2.41 -13.60 14.18
CA HIS A 304 -2.90 -14.36 15.33
C HIS A 304 -3.28 -13.47 16.52
N VAL A 305 -2.51 -12.40 16.78
CA VAL A 305 -2.88 -11.40 17.80
C VAL A 305 -4.18 -10.69 17.45
N PHE A 306 -4.37 -10.28 16.19
CA PHE A 306 -5.62 -9.66 15.73
C PHE A 306 -6.81 -10.61 15.79
N ALA A 307 -6.58 -11.92 15.63
CA ALA A 307 -7.59 -12.97 15.82
C ALA A 307 -7.88 -13.27 17.30
N GLY A 308 -7.12 -12.71 18.24
CA GLY A 308 -7.18 -13.03 19.67
C GLY A 308 -6.61 -14.41 20.03
N ASP A 309 -5.87 -15.05 19.13
CA ASP A 309 -5.28 -16.39 19.30
C ASP A 309 -3.87 -16.27 19.90
N TRP A 310 -3.81 -15.77 21.14
CA TRP A 310 -2.58 -15.37 21.81
C TRP A 310 -1.59 -16.52 22.02
N GLU A 311 -2.05 -17.75 22.29
CA GLU A 311 -1.17 -18.90 22.42
C GLU A 311 -0.55 -19.27 21.07
N THR A 312 -1.32 -19.26 19.98
CA THR A 312 -0.77 -19.50 18.63
C THR A 312 0.17 -18.39 18.19
N ALA A 313 -0.14 -17.13 18.54
CA ALA A 313 0.77 -16.01 18.34
C ALA A 313 2.09 -16.21 19.11
N PHE A 314 2.03 -16.68 20.37
CA PHE A 314 3.23 -16.97 21.15
C PHE A 314 4.03 -18.13 20.57
N ASP A 315 3.36 -19.16 20.04
CA ASP A 315 4.02 -20.26 19.31
C ASP A 315 4.75 -19.72 18.07
N ALA A 316 4.11 -18.85 17.27
CA ALA A 316 4.73 -18.20 16.12
C ALA A 316 5.93 -17.32 16.50
N LEU A 317 5.86 -16.60 17.62
CA LEU A 317 6.99 -15.86 18.17
C LEU A 317 8.12 -16.81 18.55
N TRP A 318 7.80 -17.88 19.27
CA TRP A 318 8.78 -18.82 19.79
C TRP A 318 9.56 -19.53 18.67
N ASP A 319 8.91 -19.81 17.54
CA ASP A 319 9.51 -20.44 16.36
C ASP A 319 10.63 -19.60 15.72
N VAL A 320 10.66 -18.28 15.96
CA VAL A 320 11.79 -17.39 15.56
C VAL A 320 13.11 -17.78 16.25
N GLY A 321 13.01 -18.41 17.43
CA GLY A 321 14.13 -18.89 18.21
C GLY A 321 14.61 -17.90 19.27
N LEU A 322 14.80 -18.42 20.48
CA LEU A 322 15.12 -17.64 21.68
C LEU A 322 16.31 -16.68 21.53
N THR A 323 17.38 -17.11 20.85
CA THR A 323 18.58 -16.27 20.64
C THR A 323 18.27 -15.03 19.81
N THR A 324 17.43 -15.16 18.78
CA THR A 324 17.01 -14.06 17.93
C THR A 324 16.11 -13.12 18.72
N LEU A 325 15.10 -13.67 19.41
CA LEU A 325 14.08 -12.90 20.14
C LEU A 325 14.63 -11.92 21.18
N VAL A 326 15.81 -12.20 21.74
CA VAL A 326 16.45 -11.35 22.77
C VAL A 326 17.65 -10.56 22.23
N SER A 327 17.94 -10.64 20.93
CA SER A 327 19.05 -9.91 20.31
C SER A 327 18.74 -8.43 20.13
N ASP A 328 19.72 -7.66 19.65
CA ASP A 328 19.52 -6.24 19.27
C ASP A 328 18.69 -6.09 17.98
N ALA A 329 18.49 -7.18 17.22
CA ALA A 329 17.65 -7.25 16.03
C ALA A 329 16.64 -8.41 16.20
N PRO A 330 15.62 -8.24 17.07
CA PRO A 330 14.75 -9.33 17.51
C PRO A 330 13.75 -9.82 16.46
N ILE A 331 13.62 -9.10 15.34
CA ILE A 331 12.89 -9.54 14.14
C ILE A 331 13.89 -10.05 13.09
N PRO A 332 13.69 -11.24 12.49
CA PRO A 332 14.55 -11.75 11.44
C PRO A 332 14.64 -10.82 10.24
N ALA A 333 15.85 -10.60 9.72
CA ALA A 333 16.12 -9.69 8.59
C ALA A 333 15.46 -10.11 7.28
N ASP A 334 15.07 -11.39 7.14
CA ASP A 334 14.36 -11.95 5.99
C ASP A 334 12.84 -12.03 6.21
N SER A 335 12.34 -11.60 7.37
CA SER A 335 10.90 -11.51 7.62
C SER A 335 10.30 -10.26 6.98
N ALA A 336 9.01 -10.32 6.65
CA ALA A 336 8.28 -9.18 6.11
C ALA A 336 8.20 -7.98 7.09
N ALA A 337 8.48 -8.20 8.38
CA ALA A 337 8.46 -7.18 9.42
C ALA A 337 9.84 -6.55 9.70
N SER A 338 10.90 -6.95 9.00
CA SER A 338 12.23 -6.36 9.20
C SER A 338 12.21 -4.86 8.85
N GLY A 339 12.73 -4.03 9.75
CA GLY A 339 12.67 -2.56 9.63
C GLY A 339 11.37 -1.95 10.15
N PHE A 340 10.41 -2.76 10.63
CA PHE A 340 9.15 -2.34 11.24
C PHE A 340 9.06 -2.75 12.71
N GLU A 341 10.18 -3.01 13.38
CA GLU A 341 10.25 -3.51 14.76
C GLU A 341 9.42 -2.66 15.72
N HIS A 342 9.51 -1.33 15.59
CA HIS A 342 8.77 -0.40 16.44
C HIS A 342 7.25 -0.53 16.23
N VAL A 343 6.77 -0.58 14.98
CA VAL A 343 5.34 -0.70 14.66
C VAL A 343 4.77 -2.02 15.17
N VAL A 344 5.49 -3.13 14.96
CA VAL A 344 5.13 -4.44 15.54
C VAL A 344 5.06 -4.34 17.06
N GLY A 345 6.03 -3.67 17.68
CA GLY A 345 6.08 -3.45 19.12
C GLY A 345 4.85 -2.74 19.66
N VAL A 346 4.46 -1.62 19.03
CA VAL A 346 3.29 -0.81 19.41
C VAL A 346 2.00 -1.63 19.33
N LEU A 347 1.80 -2.34 18.21
CA LEU A 347 0.59 -3.14 18.00
C LEU A 347 0.47 -4.26 19.02
N LEU A 348 1.56 -4.98 19.30
CA LEU A 348 1.57 -6.03 20.31
C LEU A 348 1.23 -5.49 21.71
N ALA A 349 1.83 -4.36 22.10
CA ALA A 349 1.56 -3.76 23.40
C ALA A 349 0.09 -3.29 23.52
N GLN A 350 -0.45 -2.61 22.50
CA GLN A 350 -1.81 -2.08 22.49
C GLN A 350 -2.87 -3.18 22.57
N PHE A 351 -2.74 -4.23 21.74
CA PHE A 351 -3.68 -5.35 21.75
C PHE A 351 -3.57 -6.14 23.06
N ALA A 352 -2.35 -6.29 23.59
CA ALA A 352 -2.14 -7.00 24.85
C ALA A 352 -2.81 -6.25 26.02
N ASP A 353 -2.69 -4.93 26.09
CA ASP A 353 -3.30 -4.13 27.15
C ASP A 353 -4.83 -4.23 27.14
N THR A 354 -5.43 -4.21 25.94
CA THR A 354 -6.88 -4.37 25.76
C THR A 354 -7.33 -5.76 26.22
N ALA A 355 -6.61 -6.80 25.84
CA ALA A 355 -6.94 -8.17 26.19
C ALA A 355 -6.72 -8.47 27.69
N LEU A 356 -5.64 -7.96 28.29
CA LEU A 356 -5.34 -8.10 29.72
C LEU A 356 -6.37 -7.42 30.63
N ALA A 357 -7.07 -6.39 30.13
CA ALA A 357 -8.17 -5.77 30.88
C ALA A 357 -9.33 -6.76 31.13
N LEU A 358 -9.50 -7.77 30.27
CA LEU A 358 -10.56 -8.78 30.37
C LEU A 358 -10.06 -10.16 30.83
N GLN A 359 -8.79 -10.48 30.59
CA GLN A 359 -8.16 -11.79 30.87
C GLN A 359 -6.75 -11.62 31.46
N PRO A 360 -6.61 -11.03 32.66
CA PRO A 360 -5.31 -10.77 33.29
C PRO A 360 -4.52 -12.04 33.65
N GLU A 361 -5.14 -13.22 33.60
CA GLU A 361 -4.55 -14.51 33.94
C GLU A 361 -3.85 -15.22 32.76
N ARG A 362 -3.91 -14.69 31.53
CA ARG A 362 -3.32 -15.36 30.35
C ARG A 362 -1.85 -15.00 30.15
N ALA A 363 -0.99 -16.00 30.33
CA ALA A 363 0.46 -15.86 30.20
C ALA A 363 0.92 -15.38 28.81
N ALA A 364 0.30 -15.89 27.73
CA ALA A 364 0.65 -15.53 26.35
C ALA A 364 0.51 -14.03 26.08
N ILE A 365 -0.55 -13.42 26.59
CA ILE A 365 -0.83 -11.98 26.43
C ILE A 365 0.25 -11.15 27.13
N HIS A 366 0.59 -11.50 28.38
CA HIS A 366 1.68 -10.85 29.12
C HIS A 366 3.02 -10.96 28.41
N ALA A 367 3.37 -12.15 27.90
CA ALA A 367 4.64 -12.38 27.22
C ALA A 367 4.73 -11.57 25.91
N LEU A 368 3.70 -11.61 25.08
CA LEU A 368 3.67 -10.87 23.81
C LEU A 368 3.62 -9.35 24.03
N GLY A 369 2.83 -8.87 24.98
CA GLY A 369 2.79 -7.45 25.33
C GLY A 369 4.10 -6.92 25.92
N ALA A 370 4.82 -7.75 26.69
CA ALA A 370 6.15 -7.41 27.18
C ALA A 370 7.21 -7.47 26.08
N TRP A 371 7.13 -8.42 25.15
CA TRP A 371 8.04 -8.48 24.00
C TRP A 371 7.80 -7.30 23.05
N GLY A 372 6.55 -6.91 22.82
CA GLY A 372 6.21 -5.72 22.05
C GLY A 372 6.84 -4.45 22.64
N ARG A 373 6.76 -4.27 23.97
CA ARG A 373 7.45 -3.17 24.67
C ARG A 373 8.97 -3.24 24.54
N PHE A 374 9.53 -4.44 24.56
CA PHE A 374 10.97 -4.64 24.35
C PHE A 374 11.41 -4.23 22.93
N LEU A 375 10.56 -4.38 21.91
CA LEU A 375 10.85 -3.87 20.56
C LEU A 375 10.87 -2.34 20.50
N ILE A 376 10.10 -1.68 21.37
CA ILE A 376 10.02 -0.21 21.46
C ILE A 376 11.18 0.33 22.29
N GLU A 377 11.25 -0.10 23.55
CA GLU A 377 12.24 0.33 24.55
C GLU A 377 12.73 -0.89 25.34
N PRO A 378 13.89 -1.46 24.98
CA PRO A 378 14.41 -2.70 25.61
C PRO A 378 14.60 -2.62 27.13
N ASP A 379 14.78 -1.42 27.66
CA ASP A 379 15.00 -1.15 29.08
C ASP A 379 13.71 -0.77 29.85
N ASP A 380 12.53 -0.81 29.21
CA ASP A 380 11.25 -0.53 29.88
C ASP A 380 11.03 -1.54 31.03
N PRO A 381 10.86 -1.08 32.30
CA PRO A 381 10.59 -1.96 33.43
C PRO A 381 9.39 -2.90 33.24
N ALA A 382 8.41 -2.50 32.42
CA ALA A 382 7.25 -3.32 32.09
C ALA A 382 7.62 -4.61 31.33
N VAL A 383 8.73 -4.60 30.57
CA VAL A 383 9.26 -5.80 29.90
C VAL A 383 9.55 -6.89 30.92
N GLN A 384 10.33 -6.57 31.95
CA GLN A 384 10.71 -7.55 32.96
C GLN A 384 9.49 -8.02 33.76
N SER A 385 8.65 -7.11 34.24
CA SER A 385 7.49 -7.49 35.05
C SER A 385 6.47 -8.32 34.27
N GLY A 386 6.21 -8.00 33.00
CA GLY A 386 5.28 -8.76 32.16
C GLY A 386 5.81 -10.16 31.86
N MET A 387 7.10 -10.30 31.55
CA MET A 387 7.74 -11.60 31.31
C MET A 387 7.75 -12.50 32.56
N GLN A 388 8.02 -11.92 33.74
CA GLN A 388 7.96 -12.65 35.00
C GLN A 388 6.55 -13.14 35.30
N LEU A 389 5.55 -12.26 35.15
CA LEU A 389 4.16 -12.62 35.37
C LEU A 389 3.68 -13.72 34.41
N ALA A 390 4.06 -13.65 33.13
CA ALA A 390 3.79 -14.71 32.17
C ALA A 390 4.38 -16.07 32.63
N ALA A 391 5.61 -16.07 33.11
CA ALA A 391 6.27 -17.28 33.62
C ALA A 391 5.63 -17.82 34.92
N GLU A 392 5.05 -16.95 35.75
CA GLU A 392 4.31 -17.34 36.96
C GLU A 392 2.93 -17.94 36.64
N LEU A 393 2.25 -17.40 35.62
CA LEU A 393 0.92 -17.86 35.21
C LEU A 393 0.96 -19.21 34.46
N ALA A 394 2.01 -19.49 33.68
CA ALA A 394 2.15 -20.72 32.89
C ALA A 394 3.21 -21.68 33.46
N THR A 395 3.02 -22.17 34.68
CA THR A 395 4.03 -23.01 35.39
C THR A 395 4.39 -24.32 34.68
N GLU A 396 3.50 -24.82 33.81
CA GLU A 396 3.71 -26.07 33.06
C GLU A 396 4.40 -25.87 31.70
N ASP A 397 4.50 -24.62 31.21
CA ASP A 397 5.17 -24.30 29.94
C ASP A 397 6.50 -23.58 30.21
N SER A 398 7.62 -24.30 30.07
CA SER A 398 8.94 -23.77 30.39
C SER A 398 9.38 -22.63 29.47
N ARG A 399 8.75 -22.47 28.30
CA ARG A 399 9.13 -21.44 27.31
C ARG A 399 9.03 -20.03 27.86
N TYR A 400 7.97 -19.73 28.63
CA TYR A 400 7.80 -18.43 29.29
C TYR A 400 8.94 -18.11 30.26
N LYS A 401 9.32 -19.10 31.08
CA LYS A 401 10.43 -18.97 32.03
C LYS A 401 11.78 -18.82 31.33
N GLU A 402 11.97 -19.52 30.21
CA GLU A 402 13.18 -19.42 29.39
C GLU A 402 13.30 -18.05 28.72
N LEU A 403 12.21 -17.51 28.16
CA LEU A 403 12.15 -16.17 27.57
C LEU A 403 12.45 -15.09 28.60
N ALA A 404 11.77 -15.12 29.75
CA ALA A 404 11.98 -14.17 30.84
C ALA A 404 13.45 -14.15 31.29
N LYS A 405 14.03 -15.34 31.51
CA LYS A 405 15.43 -15.46 31.92
C LYS A 405 16.41 -14.97 30.85
N ALA A 406 16.12 -15.21 29.57
CA ALA A 406 16.98 -14.78 28.47
C ALA A 406 17.04 -13.25 28.39
N LEU A 407 15.89 -12.57 28.49
CA LEU A 407 15.79 -11.10 28.52
C LEU A 407 16.48 -10.50 29.75
N GLU A 408 16.29 -11.09 30.93
CA GLU A 408 16.99 -10.65 32.16
C GLU A 408 18.52 -10.76 32.06
N SER A 409 19.02 -11.71 31.27
CA SER A 409 20.45 -11.97 31.13
C SER A 409 21.16 -11.09 30.10
N ARG A 410 20.46 -10.16 29.42
CA ARG A 410 21.08 -9.27 28.42
C ARG A 410 22.14 -8.37 29.06
N PRO A 411 23.36 -8.31 28.51
CA PRO A 411 24.37 -7.36 28.95
C PRO A 411 24.00 -5.95 28.47
N GLY A 412 23.52 -5.10 29.38
CA GLY A 412 23.14 -3.73 29.02
C GLY A 412 22.31 -2.96 30.05
N THR A 413 21.68 -3.64 31.02
CA THR A 413 20.84 -3.01 32.04
C THR A 413 21.68 -2.17 33.03
N VAL A 414 21.89 -0.90 32.68
CA VAL A 414 22.47 0.11 33.57
C VAL A 414 21.35 0.99 34.09
N ALA A 415 20.91 0.75 35.33
CA ALA A 415 20.19 1.75 36.09
C ALA A 415 21.17 2.84 36.54
N ALA A 416 21.01 4.06 36.03
CA ALA A 416 21.52 5.26 36.68
C ALA A 416 20.39 6.29 36.77
N ALA A 417 19.86 6.48 37.99
CA ALA A 417 18.97 7.57 38.29
C ALA A 417 19.70 8.92 38.10
N PRO A 418 19.14 9.88 37.35
CA PRO A 418 19.79 11.17 37.15
C PRO A 418 19.78 11.99 38.45
N ALA A 419 20.87 12.69 38.69
CA ALA A 419 20.98 13.69 39.74
C ALA A 419 19.97 14.82 39.50
N SER A 420 19.40 15.36 40.59
CA SER A 420 18.38 16.41 40.54
C SER A 420 18.93 17.69 39.87
N SER A 421 18.53 17.93 38.64
CA SER A 421 18.58 19.23 37.98
C SER A 421 17.56 20.17 38.63
N THR A 422 17.91 21.46 38.76
CA THR A 422 16.97 22.53 39.17
C THR A 422 16.10 23.03 38.01
N LEU A 423 16.39 22.64 36.77
CA LEU A 423 15.54 22.90 35.61
C LEU A 423 14.35 21.93 35.57
N PRO A 424 13.18 22.35 35.06
CA PRO A 424 12.02 21.47 34.90
C PRO A 424 12.38 20.25 34.02
N SER A 425 11.82 19.09 34.34
CA SER A 425 12.14 17.85 33.63
C SER A 425 11.56 17.84 32.20
N LYS A 426 12.19 17.12 31.27
CA LYS A 426 11.64 16.84 29.93
C LYS A 426 10.21 16.27 30.01
N GLN A 427 9.97 15.38 30.98
CA GLN A 427 8.64 14.81 31.26
C GLN A 427 7.59 15.90 31.52
N THR A 428 7.95 16.98 32.21
CA THR A 428 7.00 18.07 32.49
C THR A 428 6.56 18.78 31.20
N LEU A 429 7.47 18.93 30.22
CA LEU A 429 7.14 19.48 28.90
C LEU A 429 6.26 18.53 28.11
N GLN A 430 6.63 17.25 28.07
CA GLN A 430 5.90 16.19 27.40
C GLN A 430 4.46 16.07 27.93
N ASP A 431 4.28 16.02 29.25
CA ASP A 431 2.95 15.95 29.90
C ASP A 431 2.10 17.19 29.64
N ARG A 432 2.72 18.37 29.53
CA ARG A 432 2.03 19.62 29.18
C ARG A 432 1.50 19.53 27.74
N LEU A 433 2.38 19.26 26.79
CA LEU A 433 2.05 19.26 25.36
C LEU A 433 1.11 18.10 24.99
N ALA A 434 1.26 16.92 25.58
CA ALA A 434 0.32 15.80 25.41
C ALA A 434 -1.10 16.16 25.91
N GLY A 435 -1.18 17.01 26.94
CA GLY A 435 -2.46 17.55 27.43
C GLY A 435 -3.09 18.54 26.46
N GLU A 436 -2.28 19.42 25.85
CA GLU A 436 -2.72 20.38 24.83
C GLU A 436 -3.21 19.68 23.56
N TYR A 437 -2.51 18.61 23.13
CA TYR A 437 -2.84 17.85 21.93
C TYR A 437 -3.94 16.80 22.14
N GLY A 438 -4.36 16.57 23.38
CA GLY A 438 -5.39 15.58 23.72
C GLY A 438 -4.92 14.13 23.62
N SER A 439 -3.61 13.87 23.60
CA SER A 439 -3.04 12.52 23.45
C SER A 439 -2.83 11.79 24.77
N LYS A 440 -3.10 12.40 25.92
CA LYS A 440 -2.88 11.77 27.25
C LYS A 440 -3.58 10.42 27.47
N GLN A 441 -4.62 10.13 26.71
CA GLN A 441 -5.44 8.93 26.85
C GLN A 441 -5.18 7.91 25.74
N ASP A 442 -4.35 8.24 24.75
CA ASP A 442 -4.12 7.42 23.57
C ASP A 442 -2.62 7.10 23.50
N PRO A 443 -2.19 5.89 23.89
CA PRO A 443 -0.77 5.55 23.89
C PRO A 443 -0.16 5.48 22.48
N ALA A 444 -0.99 5.38 21.43
CA ALA A 444 -0.53 5.44 20.04
C ALA A 444 -0.27 6.89 19.58
N ARG A 445 -0.49 7.89 20.45
CA ARG A 445 -0.28 9.31 20.18
C ARG A 445 0.47 9.96 21.32
N GLY A 446 1.33 10.90 21.00
CA GLY A 446 2.09 11.55 22.05
C GLY A 446 2.88 12.74 21.61
N VAL A 447 3.78 13.13 22.50
CA VAL A 447 4.77 14.17 22.26
C VAL A 447 6.13 13.61 22.64
N ALA A 448 7.07 13.60 21.72
CA ALA A 448 8.47 13.30 21.99
C ALA A 448 9.22 14.60 22.26
N VAL A 449 10.20 14.57 23.17
CA VAL A 449 11.00 15.76 23.55
C VAL A 449 12.48 15.41 23.52
N GLN A 450 13.23 16.05 22.62
CA GLN A 450 14.68 15.92 22.53
C GLN A 450 15.40 17.21 22.92
N GLN A 451 16.57 17.07 23.53
CA GLN A 451 17.45 18.20 23.81
C GLN A 451 18.29 18.49 22.56
N LEU A 452 18.46 19.76 22.22
CA LEU A 452 19.18 20.18 21.03
C LEU A 452 20.62 20.55 21.35
N GLU A 453 21.53 20.19 20.45
CA GLU A 453 22.92 20.60 20.50
C GLU A 453 23.03 22.07 20.05
N THR A 454 23.51 22.92 20.94
CA THR A 454 23.69 24.36 20.70
C THR A 454 25.07 24.79 21.19
N SER A 455 25.67 25.79 20.54
CA SER A 455 27.04 26.24 20.81
C SER A 455 27.17 27.19 22.02
N GLY A 456 26.09 27.39 22.80
CA GLY A 456 26.06 28.26 23.97
C GLY A 456 24.81 28.08 24.82
N GLU A 457 24.69 28.85 25.91
CA GLU A 457 23.40 29.00 26.60
C GLU A 457 22.46 29.90 25.76
N PRO A 458 21.15 29.64 25.76
CA PRO A 458 20.43 28.69 26.61
C PRO A 458 20.27 27.28 26.03
N THR A 459 20.03 26.28 26.90
CA THR A 459 19.71 24.91 26.48
C THR A 459 18.34 24.85 25.82
N LEU A 460 18.32 24.50 24.54
CA LEU A 460 17.10 24.34 23.75
C LEU A 460 16.63 22.89 23.69
N PHE A 461 15.32 22.72 23.52
CA PHE A 461 14.65 21.43 23.37
C PHE A 461 13.70 21.51 22.19
N ALA A 462 13.61 20.46 21.38
CA ALA A 462 12.56 20.32 20.39
C ALA A 462 11.53 19.31 20.87
N ALA A 463 10.25 19.60 20.63
CA ALA A 463 9.16 18.70 20.89
C ALA A 463 8.36 18.48 19.61
N ASN A 464 8.06 17.23 19.26
CA ASN A 464 7.18 16.88 18.15
C ASN A 464 6.02 16.01 18.64
N THR A 465 4.85 16.19 18.03
CA THR A 465 3.77 15.21 18.18
C THR A 465 4.10 13.93 17.41
N PHE A 466 3.63 12.78 17.89
CA PHE A 466 3.71 11.50 17.17
C PHE A 466 2.37 10.73 17.21
N GLY A 467 2.28 9.67 16.43
CA GLY A 467 1.08 8.87 16.20
C GLY A 467 0.33 9.28 14.94
N LEU A 468 -0.92 8.86 14.82
CA LEU A 468 -1.87 9.43 13.85
C LEU A 468 -2.43 10.75 14.41
N PRO A 469 -2.75 11.76 13.59
CA PRO A 469 -3.44 12.95 14.06
C PRO A 469 -4.84 12.61 14.59
N PRO A 470 -5.37 13.40 15.55
CA PRO A 470 -6.78 13.35 15.94
C PRO A 470 -7.68 13.43 14.70
N GLN A 471 -8.74 12.62 14.63
CA GLN A 471 -9.69 12.58 13.50
C GLN A 471 -10.45 13.90 13.26
N SER A 472 -10.20 14.95 14.05
CA SER A 472 -10.64 16.29 13.68
C SER A 472 -9.90 16.73 12.42
N VAL A 473 -10.65 17.12 11.40
CA VAL A 473 -10.23 17.44 10.01
C VAL A 473 -9.18 18.57 9.84
N SER A 474 -8.51 18.99 10.92
CA SER A 474 -7.54 20.08 10.94
C SER A 474 -6.36 19.87 11.90
N ALA A 475 -6.19 18.68 12.49
CA ALA A 475 -5.07 18.44 13.40
C ALA A 475 -3.84 17.99 12.58
N SER A 476 -2.96 18.93 12.28
CA SER A 476 -1.62 18.61 11.75
C SER A 476 -0.68 18.21 12.88
N HIS A 477 0.31 17.39 12.58
CA HIS A 477 1.46 17.23 13.45
C HIS A 477 2.18 18.57 13.65
N ILE A 478 2.82 18.74 14.79
CA ILE A 478 3.58 19.95 15.11
C ILE A 478 4.99 19.63 15.57
N VAL A 479 5.90 20.56 15.30
CA VAL A 479 7.24 20.64 15.91
C VAL A 479 7.36 21.99 16.62
N SER A 480 7.96 22.01 17.80
CA SER A 480 8.15 23.23 18.57
C SER A 480 9.50 23.27 19.28
N ILE A 481 10.06 24.46 19.45
CA ILE A 481 11.31 24.72 20.18
C ILE A 481 10.98 25.34 21.54
N HIS A 482 11.63 24.85 22.59
CA HIS A 482 11.44 25.29 23.97
C HIS A 482 12.77 25.59 24.64
N GLU A 483 12.75 26.58 25.54
CA GLU A 483 13.84 26.90 26.48
C GLU A 483 13.43 26.46 27.89
N ALA A 484 14.33 25.75 28.58
CA ALA A 484 14.15 25.42 29.99
C ALA A 484 14.60 26.61 30.87
N GLN A 485 13.68 27.16 31.66
CA GLN A 485 13.95 28.24 32.62
C GLN A 485 13.62 27.78 34.05
N GLU A 486 14.15 28.47 35.06
CA GLU A 486 13.80 28.21 36.46
C GLU A 486 12.29 28.36 36.72
N SER A 487 11.62 29.24 35.98
CA SER A 487 10.18 29.49 36.05
C SER A 487 9.32 28.49 35.26
N GLY A 488 9.92 27.56 34.49
CA GLY A 488 9.21 26.60 33.66
C GLY A 488 9.71 26.55 32.21
N TRP A 489 8.85 26.07 31.31
CA TRP A 489 9.15 25.90 29.89
C TRP A 489 8.63 27.09 29.07
N LEU A 490 9.53 27.81 28.39
CA LEU A 490 9.18 28.86 27.43
C LEU A 490 9.18 28.30 26.01
N GLU A 491 8.03 28.33 25.32
CA GLU A 491 7.98 28.03 23.90
C GLU A 491 8.55 29.20 23.10
N LEU A 492 9.55 28.92 22.26
CA LEU A 492 10.22 29.92 21.42
C LEU A 492 9.62 29.97 20.02
N GLY A 493 9.17 28.83 19.50
CA GLY A 493 8.56 28.72 18.18
C GLY A 493 7.86 27.38 17.99
N ARG A 494 6.89 27.35 17.07
CA ARG A 494 6.09 26.18 16.73
C ARG A 494 5.74 26.24 15.25
N GLU A 495 5.80 25.10 14.59
CA GLU A 495 5.43 24.93 13.20
C GLU A 495 4.54 23.69 13.06
N ALA A 496 3.50 23.81 12.22
CA ALA A 496 2.68 22.67 11.81
C ALA A 496 3.33 22.01 10.59
N LEU A 497 3.25 20.68 10.53
CA LEU A 497 3.75 19.90 9.42
C LEU A 497 2.68 19.80 8.32
N ASP A 498 3.11 19.94 7.07
CA ASP A 498 2.21 20.08 5.92
C ASP A 498 1.84 18.72 5.31
N CYS A 499 2.79 17.79 5.23
CA CYS A 499 2.60 16.57 4.44
C CYS A 499 2.51 15.28 5.26
N VAL A 500 2.88 15.30 6.54
CA VAL A 500 2.98 14.09 7.37
C VAL A 500 1.62 13.68 7.94
N ASP A 501 1.19 12.45 7.65
CA ASP A 501 -0.01 11.83 8.21
C ASP A 501 0.26 11.01 9.46
N TYR A 502 1.48 10.52 9.67
CA TYR A 502 1.89 9.90 10.93
C TYR A 502 3.38 10.05 11.20
N LEU A 503 3.71 10.16 12.47
CA LEU A 503 5.08 10.22 12.99
C LEU A 503 5.29 9.16 14.05
N ASP A 504 6.52 8.69 14.19
CA ASP A 504 6.99 8.03 15.40
C ASP A 504 7.72 9.02 16.33
N GLU A 505 8.09 8.56 17.52
CA GLU A 505 8.79 9.36 18.53
C GLU A 505 10.24 9.72 18.15
N TYR A 506 10.80 9.09 17.11
CA TYR A 506 12.19 9.28 16.62
C TYR A 506 12.25 10.02 15.28
N SER A 507 11.10 10.41 14.75
CA SER A 507 10.95 11.00 13.42
C SER A 507 11.63 12.36 13.29
N LEU A 508 11.84 13.05 14.41
CA LEU A 508 12.51 14.36 14.47
C LEU A 508 14.01 14.19 14.76
N LYS A 509 14.86 14.61 13.83
CA LYS A 509 16.32 14.60 13.98
C LYS A 509 16.90 16.01 13.84
N GLN A 510 17.82 16.38 14.73
CA GLN A 510 18.66 17.56 14.50
C GLN A 510 19.70 17.24 13.43
N VAL A 511 19.83 18.13 12.44
CA VAL A 511 20.77 17.97 11.32
C VAL A 511 21.66 19.21 11.18
N SER A 512 22.82 19.06 10.54
CA SER A 512 23.82 20.13 10.37
C SER A 512 23.99 20.47 8.89
N ILE A 513 23.03 21.19 8.32
CA ILE A 513 23.09 21.67 6.92
C ILE A 513 24.03 22.87 6.78
N GLU A 514 24.11 23.74 7.78
CA GLU A 514 25.06 24.85 7.83
C GLU A 514 25.50 25.10 9.28
N PRO A 515 26.73 25.58 9.51
CA PRO A 515 27.37 25.52 10.82
C PRO A 515 26.83 26.51 11.87
N THR A 516 25.98 27.46 11.49
CA THR A 516 25.48 28.54 12.37
C THR A 516 24.01 28.41 12.74
N GLY A 517 23.23 27.65 11.98
CA GLY A 517 21.79 27.48 12.16
C GLY A 517 21.43 26.16 12.84
N LEU A 518 20.29 26.15 13.53
CA LEU A 518 19.69 24.93 14.05
C LEU A 518 18.68 24.42 13.03
N TRP A 519 18.89 23.19 12.56
CA TRP A 519 18.03 22.54 11.57
C TRP A 519 17.45 21.26 12.13
N LEU A 520 16.19 21.00 11.78
CA LEU A 520 15.47 19.80 12.15
C LEU A 520 14.94 19.14 10.89
N ALA A 521 15.22 17.86 10.70
CA ALA A 521 14.59 17.03 9.69
C ALA A 521 13.51 16.17 10.37
N VAL A 522 12.32 16.16 9.79
CA VAL A 522 11.21 15.30 10.19
C VAL A 522 10.95 14.32 9.06
N GLN A 523 11.10 13.03 9.35
CA GLN A 523 10.71 11.95 8.44
C GLN A 523 9.47 11.27 8.99
N GLY A 524 8.41 11.20 8.19
CA GLY A 524 7.16 10.54 8.59
C GLY A 524 6.51 9.86 7.41
N GLY A 525 5.36 9.23 7.64
CA GLY A 525 4.57 8.66 6.57
C GLY A 525 3.47 9.59 6.07
N ALA A 526 3.03 9.35 4.84
CA ALA A 526 1.96 10.07 4.16
C ALA A 526 1.06 9.06 3.43
N GLY A 527 -0.20 8.97 3.86
CA GLY A 527 -1.08 7.87 3.51
C GLY A 527 -0.49 6.52 3.90
N ALA A 528 -0.89 5.47 3.21
CA ALA A 528 -0.47 4.11 3.55
C ALA A 528 0.93 3.71 3.03
N HIS A 529 1.41 4.38 1.99
CA HIS A 529 2.65 4.00 1.27
C HIS A 529 3.62 5.15 1.12
N GLY A 530 3.15 6.37 1.30
CA GLY A 530 3.95 7.53 1.04
C GLY A 530 4.87 7.86 2.21
N GLY A 531 5.94 8.53 1.87
CA GLY A 531 6.86 9.14 2.80
C GLY A 531 6.68 10.64 2.77
N CYS A 532 7.13 11.25 3.87
CA CYS A 532 7.28 12.68 3.98
C CYS A 532 8.60 13.04 4.61
N LEU A 533 9.22 14.07 4.05
CA LEU A 533 10.40 14.71 4.60
C LEU A 533 10.14 16.21 4.71
N GLU A 534 10.18 16.71 5.94
CA GLU A 534 10.09 18.13 6.22
C GLU A 534 11.36 18.63 6.88
N LEU A 535 11.85 19.76 6.40
CA LEU A 535 13.07 20.38 6.89
C LEU A 535 12.73 21.74 7.47
N LEU A 536 12.96 21.89 8.77
CA LEU A 536 12.70 23.12 9.51
C LEU A 536 14.02 23.80 9.90
N ARG A 537 13.98 25.14 9.97
CA ARG A 537 15.09 25.96 10.44
C ARG A 537 14.63 26.83 11.60
N TRP A 538 15.44 26.85 12.65
CA TRP A 538 15.37 27.84 13.72
C TRP A 538 16.45 28.90 13.51
N ASP A 539 16.05 30.14 13.24
CA ASP A 539 16.95 31.27 12.96
C ASP A 539 17.34 32.08 14.21
N GLY A 540 16.91 31.62 15.40
CA GLY A 540 17.05 32.33 16.66
C GLY A 540 15.83 33.17 17.05
N GLN A 541 14.86 33.36 16.15
CA GLN A 541 13.63 34.11 16.38
C GLN A 541 12.38 33.30 16.05
N ALA A 542 12.39 32.54 14.96
CA ALA A 542 11.27 31.75 14.49
C ALA A 542 11.72 30.36 14.03
N LEU A 543 10.81 29.39 14.23
CA LEU A 543 10.89 28.07 13.60
C LEU A 543 10.08 28.17 12.30
N SER A 544 10.68 27.82 11.17
CA SER A 544 10.01 27.88 9.87
C SER A 544 10.23 26.60 9.09
N LEU A 545 9.17 26.10 8.44
CA LEU A 545 9.28 25.07 7.42
C LEU A 545 10.01 25.61 6.18
N VAL A 546 11.14 25.00 5.83
CA VAL A 546 11.99 25.41 4.70
C VAL A 546 11.71 24.58 3.46
N ILE A 547 11.60 23.26 3.63
CA ILE A 547 11.23 22.31 2.56
C ILE A 547 10.22 21.32 3.14
N SER A 548 9.19 21.02 2.36
CA SER A 548 8.31 19.87 2.56
C SER A 548 8.31 19.05 1.27
N SER A 549 8.50 17.74 1.39
CA SER A 549 8.59 16.81 0.28
C SER A 549 7.78 15.57 0.59
N PHE A 550 6.95 15.19 -0.38
CA PHE A 550 6.15 13.98 -0.36
C PHE A 550 6.63 13.03 -1.47
N ASN A 551 6.62 11.73 -1.19
CA ASN A 551 6.71 10.70 -2.20
C ASN A 551 5.66 9.62 -1.92
N SER A 552 5.20 8.93 -2.95
CA SER A 552 4.29 7.80 -2.83
C SER A 552 4.99 6.48 -2.46
N ILE A 553 6.29 6.51 -2.13
CA ILE A 553 7.02 5.48 -1.38
C ILE A 553 7.49 6.03 -0.03
N PRO A 554 7.78 5.18 0.99
CA PRO A 554 8.14 5.64 2.34
C PRO A 554 9.39 6.54 2.40
N ASP A 555 10.28 6.43 1.42
CA ASP A 555 11.45 7.29 1.28
C ASP A 555 11.14 8.54 0.43
N ALA A 556 10.74 9.63 1.09
CA ALA A 556 10.56 10.93 0.44
C ALA A 556 11.86 11.75 0.31
N GLY A 557 12.94 11.31 0.95
CA GLY A 557 14.23 11.96 0.89
C GLY A 557 15.10 11.72 2.12
N SER A 558 16.32 12.23 2.05
CA SER A 558 17.32 12.12 3.11
C SER A 558 18.20 13.37 3.21
N VAL A 559 18.81 13.54 4.39
CA VAL A 559 19.85 14.56 4.63
C VAL A 559 21.20 13.83 4.67
N VAL A 560 22.05 14.09 3.69
CA VAL A 560 23.29 13.34 3.42
C VAL A 560 24.34 14.23 2.78
N ASP A 561 25.61 14.01 3.06
CA ASP A 561 26.73 14.67 2.38
C ASP A 561 26.87 14.08 0.96
N LEU A 562 26.34 14.78 -0.06
CA LEU A 562 26.32 14.28 -1.43
C LEU A 562 27.66 14.47 -2.14
N ASN A 563 28.47 15.44 -1.71
CA ASN A 563 29.67 15.86 -2.41
C ASN A 563 30.98 15.46 -1.70
N GLY A 564 30.89 14.97 -0.46
CA GLY A 564 32.00 14.51 0.38
C GLY A 564 32.78 15.64 1.08
N ASP A 565 32.20 16.83 1.24
CA ASP A 565 32.86 17.99 1.87
C ASP A 565 32.64 18.10 3.39
N GLY A 566 31.82 17.20 3.95
CA GLY A 566 31.45 17.16 5.37
C GLY A 566 30.27 18.06 5.75
N GLN A 567 29.74 18.83 4.81
CA GLN A 567 28.48 19.56 4.95
C GLN A 567 27.32 18.68 4.46
N LEU A 568 26.23 18.63 5.20
CA LEU A 568 25.07 17.84 4.79
C LEU A 568 24.25 18.58 3.75
N ASP A 569 23.92 17.87 2.68
CA ASP A 569 22.98 18.27 1.64
C ASP A 569 21.62 17.61 1.85
N LEU A 570 20.64 17.99 1.05
CA LEU A 570 19.32 17.41 1.05
C LEU A 570 19.04 16.74 -0.30
N LEU A 571 18.71 15.46 -0.24
CA LEU A 571 18.28 14.62 -1.35
C LEU A 571 16.77 14.40 -1.23
N LEU A 572 15.98 14.98 -2.12
CA LEU A 572 14.55 14.70 -2.21
C LEU A 572 14.32 13.59 -3.22
N ASN A 573 13.62 12.55 -2.79
CA ASN A 573 13.21 11.45 -3.65
C ASN A 573 11.88 11.83 -4.30
N ASN A 574 11.87 11.94 -5.63
CA ASN A 574 10.71 12.28 -6.45
C ASN A 574 10.33 11.12 -7.38
N SER A 575 10.77 9.91 -7.08
CA SER A 575 10.51 8.72 -7.88
C SER A 575 9.02 8.45 -8.02
N ASP A 576 8.64 7.85 -9.15
CA ASP A 576 7.29 7.32 -9.39
C ASP A 576 7.30 5.79 -9.24
N PRO A 577 6.69 5.23 -8.18
CA PRO A 577 6.57 3.78 -7.99
C PRO A 577 5.33 3.18 -8.66
N TYR A 578 4.43 3.98 -9.25
CA TYR A 578 3.13 3.55 -9.79
C TYR A 578 3.16 3.37 -11.32
N ILE A 579 4.27 2.87 -11.87
CA ILE A 579 4.40 2.68 -13.33
C ILE A 579 3.41 1.62 -13.87
N PHE A 580 3.19 0.52 -13.15
CA PHE A 580 2.13 -0.46 -13.45
C PHE A 580 1.22 -0.67 -12.26
N CYS A 581 1.85 -0.97 -11.12
CA CYS A 581 1.26 -1.16 -9.82
C CYS A 581 2.40 -1.00 -8.81
N TYR A 582 2.13 -0.41 -7.65
CA TYR A 582 3.17 -0.20 -6.64
C TYR A 582 3.77 -1.54 -6.15
N ALA A 583 2.92 -2.56 -5.97
CA ALA A 583 3.37 -3.90 -5.58
C ALA A 583 4.25 -4.60 -6.64
N CYS A 584 4.25 -4.10 -7.87
CA CYS A 584 5.03 -4.64 -8.97
C CYS A 584 6.50 -4.19 -8.89
N GLY A 585 6.90 -3.34 -7.93
CA GLY A 585 8.30 -2.98 -7.68
C GLY A 585 9.04 -2.31 -8.84
N LEU A 586 8.33 -1.80 -9.85
CA LEU A 586 8.91 -1.02 -10.93
C LEU A 586 8.84 0.46 -10.56
N GLN A 587 10.00 1.09 -10.45
CA GLN A 587 10.13 2.48 -10.05
C GLN A 587 10.87 3.28 -11.10
N LEU A 588 10.31 4.42 -11.49
CA LEU A 588 11.03 5.45 -12.24
C LEU A 588 11.74 6.36 -11.24
N TYR A 589 13.05 6.22 -11.14
CA TYR A 589 13.83 7.00 -10.20
C TYR A 589 13.99 8.45 -10.64
N LEU A 590 13.65 9.37 -9.75
CA LEU A 590 13.86 10.81 -9.92
C LEU A 590 14.28 11.40 -8.58
N ALA A 591 15.24 12.31 -8.59
CA ALA A 591 15.67 13.00 -7.38
C ALA A 591 16.08 14.45 -7.61
N ARG A 592 15.86 15.26 -6.57
CA ARG A 592 16.25 16.69 -6.52
C ARG A 592 17.26 16.90 -5.41
N PHE A 593 18.32 17.64 -5.70
CA PHE A 593 19.41 17.89 -4.76
C PHE A 593 19.35 19.34 -4.31
N PHE A 594 19.60 19.56 -3.04
CA PHE A 594 19.67 20.88 -2.44
C PHE A 594 20.94 20.98 -1.60
N HIS A 595 21.70 22.04 -1.83
CA HIS A 595 22.94 22.28 -1.11
C HIS A 595 22.93 23.68 -0.51
N TRP A 596 23.67 23.88 0.57
CA TRP A 596 23.86 25.22 1.10
C TRP A 596 24.85 25.99 0.22
N ASP A 597 24.46 27.15 -0.30
CA ASP A 597 25.32 27.99 -1.15
C ASP A 597 26.13 29.03 -0.37
N GLY A 598 26.00 29.05 0.96
CA GLY A 598 26.56 30.05 1.86
C GLY A 598 25.51 31.03 2.41
N GLU A 599 24.38 31.17 1.74
CA GLU A 599 23.29 32.09 2.12
C GLU A 599 21.96 31.36 2.32
N LYS A 600 21.67 30.39 1.45
CA LYS A 600 20.41 29.63 1.45
C LYS A 600 20.62 28.20 0.98
N LEU A 601 19.58 27.40 1.23
CA LEU A 601 19.46 26.08 0.63
C LEU A 601 19.02 26.25 -0.83
N ALA A 602 19.92 25.95 -1.77
CA ALA A 602 19.74 26.15 -3.20
C ALA A 602 19.68 24.81 -3.93
N GLU A 603 18.76 24.69 -4.88
CA GLU A 603 18.65 23.47 -5.70
C GLU A 603 19.86 23.33 -6.62
N ALA A 604 20.56 22.19 -6.52
CA ALA A 604 21.66 21.79 -7.40
C ALA A 604 21.15 21.09 -8.66
N ALA A 605 20.14 21.66 -9.32
CA ALA A 605 19.57 21.10 -10.54
C ALA A 605 20.60 21.10 -11.70
N PRO A 606 20.57 20.08 -12.58
CA PRO A 606 21.42 20.06 -13.76
C PRO A 606 21.25 21.33 -14.60
N ARG A 607 22.35 21.98 -14.97
CA ARG A 607 22.29 23.28 -15.68
C ARG A 607 23.39 23.49 -16.70
N LEU A 608 23.07 24.24 -17.74
CA LEU A 608 24.04 24.69 -18.75
C LEU A 608 25.08 25.63 -18.12
N LEU A 609 26.30 25.60 -18.68
CA LEU A 609 27.36 26.51 -18.27
C LEU A 609 27.16 27.91 -18.85
N PRO A 610 27.45 28.99 -18.08
CA PRO A 610 27.31 30.36 -18.55
C PRO A 610 28.25 30.67 -19.72
N ASP A 611 27.90 31.68 -20.53
CA ASP A 611 28.61 32.02 -21.79
C ASP A 611 30.07 32.47 -21.61
N ASP A 612 30.46 32.84 -20.39
CA ASP A 612 31.83 33.20 -20.03
C ASP A 612 32.76 31.98 -19.89
N ARG A 613 32.22 30.76 -19.94
CA ARG A 613 32.99 29.52 -19.96
C ARG A 613 33.48 29.16 -21.37
N PRO A 614 34.64 28.48 -21.50
CA PRO A 614 35.16 28.06 -22.80
C PRO A 614 34.15 27.25 -23.62
N LEU A 615 34.00 27.56 -24.91
CA LEU A 615 33.02 26.93 -25.80
C LEU A 615 33.08 25.39 -25.78
N HIS A 616 34.28 24.81 -25.76
CA HIS A 616 34.44 23.36 -25.73
C HIS A 616 33.91 22.74 -24.44
N LEU A 617 34.12 23.38 -23.28
CA LEU A 617 33.60 22.91 -21.99
C LEU A 617 32.07 23.00 -21.96
N ARG A 618 31.51 24.11 -22.49
CA ARG A 618 30.05 24.27 -22.62
C ARG A 618 29.45 23.20 -23.51
N ALA A 619 30.09 22.88 -24.63
CA ALA A 619 29.60 21.86 -25.56
C ALA A 619 29.56 20.46 -24.90
N ILE A 620 30.64 20.05 -24.22
CA ILE A 620 30.71 18.76 -23.51
C ILE A 620 29.65 18.70 -22.40
N ASN A 621 29.55 19.74 -21.57
CA ASN A 621 28.52 19.79 -20.52
C ASN A 621 27.10 19.74 -21.09
N SER A 622 26.81 20.51 -22.14
CA SER A 622 25.46 20.54 -22.75
C SER A 622 25.10 19.19 -23.37
N HIS A 623 26.07 18.52 -23.99
CA HIS A 623 25.86 17.18 -24.53
C HIS A 623 25.60 16.15 -23.43
N ALA A 624 26.34 16.21 -22.31
CA ALA A 624 26.09 15.34 -21.16
C ALA A 624 24.67 15.53 -20.60
N LEU A 625 24.19 16.77 -20.50
CA LEU A 625 22.83 17.04 -20.05
C LEU A 625 21.78 16.54 -21.03
N ALA A 626 21.97 16.74 -22.34
CA ALA A 626 21.05 16.22 -23.36
C ALA A 626 20.97 14.68 -23.31
N LEU A 627 22.10 13.99 -23.07
CA LEU A 627 22.13 12.55 -22.85
C LEU A 627 21.33 12.16 -21.59
N ALA A 628 21.54 12.86 -20.47
CA ALA A 628 20.83 12.57 -19.22
C ALA A 628 19.31 12.81 -19.33
N GLU A 629 18.88 13.91 -19.97
CA GLU A 629 17.47 14.20 -20.25
C GLU A 629 16.81 13.13 -21.13
N ALA A 630 17.58 12.49 -22.00
CA ALA A 630 17.15 11.36 -22.81
C ALA A 630 17.30 10.00 -22.10
N SER A 631 17.50 10.02 -20.78
CA SER A 631 17.73 8.85 -19.92
C SER A 631 18.93 8.00 -20.35
N LEU A 632 19.96 8.57 -21.00
CA LEU A 632 21.20 7.89 -21.38
C LEU A 632 22.30 8.14 -20.33
N TYR A 633 22.02 7.79 -19.07
CA TYR A 633 22.85 8.20 -17.93
C TYR A 633 24.30 7.67 -17.96
N ALA A 634 24.54 6.48 -18.51
CA ALA A 634 25.89 5.94 -18.67
C ALA A 634 26.73 6.77 -19.65
N ASP A 635 26.16 7.10 -20.82
CA ASP A 635 26.81 7.94 -21.82
C ASP A 635 26.97 9.38 -21.31
N ALA A 636 25.97 9.89 -20.59
CA ALA A 636 26.02 11.19 -19.93
C ALA A 636 27.16 11.26 -18.90
N LEU A 637 27.39 10.18 -18.14
CA LEU A 637 28.47 10.11 -17.16
C LEU A 637 29.85 10.19 -17.84
N ASP A 638 30.06 9.45 -18.93
CA ASP A 638 31.30 9.48 -19.69
C ASP A 638 31.59 10.88 -20.29
N GLU A 639 30.56 11.60 -20.71
CA GLU A 639 30.68 12.97 -21.23
C GLU A 639 30.95 13.98 -20.10
N ILE A 640 30.20 13.92 -18.98
CA ILE A 640 30.38 14.88 -17.88
C ILE A 640 31.70 14.68 -17.14
N GLU A 641 32.23 13.45 -17.08
CA GLU A 641 33.56 13.19 -16.52
C GLU A 641 34.68 13.83 -17.36
N ARG A 642 34.52 13.90 -18.68
CA ARG A 642 35.43 14.68 -19.55
C ARG A 642 35.37 16.17 -19.22
N ALA A 643 34.18 16.72 -18.96
CA ALA A 643 34.05 18.10 -18.50
C ALA A 643 34.74 18.30 -17.13
N ARG A 644 34.59 17.34 -16.20
CA ARG A 644 35.21 17.40 -14.86
C ARG A 644 36.73 17.37 -14.93
N VAL A 645 37.32 16.57 -15.82
CA VAL A 645 38.77 16.57 -16.07
C VAL A 645 39.24 17.92 -16.65
N ALA A 646 38.45 18.51 -17.55
CA ALA A 646 38.78 19.80 -18.16
C ALA A 646 38.64 20.99 -17.20
N ALA A 647 37.72 20.92 -16.22
CA ALA A 647 37.43 21.98 -15.27
C ALA A 647 37.10 21.41 -13.86
N PRO A 648 38.09 20.86 -13.14
CA PRO A 648 37.87 20.13 -11.89
C PRO A 648 37.35 21.01 -10.74
N SER A 649 37.53 22.32 -10.84
CA SER A 649 37.09 23.31 -9.85
C SER A 649 35.81 24.04 -10.26
N ASP A 650 35.16 23.70 -11.38
CA ASP A 650 33.91 24.35 -11.77
C ASP A 650 32.73 23.72 -11.00
N PRO A 651 32.03 24.49 -10.14
CA PRO A 651 30.98 23.95 -9.30
C PRO A 651 29.77 23.45 -10.08
N THR A 652 29.46 24.03 -11.25
CA THR A 652 28.35 23.56 -12.09
C THR A 652 28.68 22.21 -12.72
N VAL A 653 29.90 22.04 -13.23
CA VAL A 653 30.36 20.75 -13.76
C VAL A 653 30.36 19.68 -12.65
N HIS A 654 30.81 20.04 -11.45
CA HIS A 654 30.82 19.15 -10.31
C HIS A 654 29.41 18.65 -9.93
N TRP A 655 28.45 19.56 -9.74
CA TRP A 655 27.07 19.21 -9.40
C TRP A 655 26.34 18.45 -10.50
N ASN A 656 26.54 18.83 -11.78
CA ASN A 656 26.00 18.06 -12.91
C ASN A 656 26.54 16.62 -12.90
N ALA A 657 27.83 16.42 -12.62
CA ALA A 657 28.45 15.10 -12.56
C ALA A 657 27.92 14.26 -11.39
N LEU A 658 27.74 14.87 -10.21
CA LEU A 658 27.14 14.20 -9.06
C LEU A 658 25.70 13.75 -9.35
N TRP A 659 24.88 14.63 -9.93
CA TRP A 659 23.48 14.33 -10.25
C TRP A 659 23.37 13.17 -11.25
N ILE A 660 24.14 13.21 -12.34
CA ILE A 660 24.17 12.15 -13.35
C ILE A 660 24.63 10.83 -12.76
N ARG A 661 25.72 10.84 -11.97
CA ARG A 661 26.26 9.63 -11.35
C ARG A 661 25.24 8.99 -10.40
N HIS A 662 24.62 9.79 -9.53
CA HIS A 662 23.66 9.30 -8.57
C HIS A 662 22.43 8.66 -9.24
N HIS A 663 21.87 9.31 -10.28
CA HIS A 663 20.77 8.73 -11.04
C HIS A 663 21.17 7.40 -11.68
N LEU A 664 22.35 7.32 -12.30
CA LEU A 664 22.85 6.06 -12.87
C LEU A 664 23.00 4.95 -11.82
N GLU A 665 23.60 5.27 -10.67
CA GLU A 665 23.88 4.30 -9.61
C GLU A 665 22.59 3.77 -8.98
N VAL A 666 21.67 4.66 -8.61
CA VAL A 666 20.39 4.28 -7.99
C VAL A 666 19.51 3.53 -9.00
N SER A 667 19.38 4.02 -10.23
CA SER A 667 18.60 3.32 -11.26
C SER A 667 19.16 1.92 -11.55
N ARG A 668 20.47 1.71 -11.51
CA ARG A 668 21.07 0.37 -11.64
C ARG A 668 20.76 -0.53 -10.45
N GLN A 669 20.80 -0.01 -9.23
CA GLN A 669 20.42 -0.78 -8.04
C GLN A 669 18.96 -1.21 -8.11
N LEU A 670 18.07 -0.29 -8.48
CA LEU A 670 16.66 -0.59 -8.70
C LEU A 670 16.48 -1.62 -9.83
N ALA A 671 17.23 -1.51 -10.92
CA ALA A 671 17.15 -2.48 -12.02
C ALA A 671 17.56 -3.90 -11.63
N VAL A 672 18.57 -4.04 -10.77
CA VAL A 672 19.00 -5.35 -10.24
C VAL A 672 17.95 -5.95 -9.29
N ALA A 673 17.30 -5.13 -8.47
CA ALA A 673 16.29 -5.58 -7.51
C ALA A 673 14.88 -5.72 -8.14
N SER A 674 14.67 -5.18 -9.33
CA SER A 674 13.35 -5.08 -9.92
C SER A 674 12.81 -6.44 -10.36
N PRO A 675 11.53 -6.76 -10.06
CA PRO A 675 10.87 -7.95 -10.59
C PRO A 675 10.55 -7.81 -12.08
N PHE A 676 10.73 -6.62 -12.68
CA PHE A 676 10.61 -6.40 -14.12
C PHE A 676 11.86 -5.68 -14.69
N PRO A 677 12.98 -6.41 -14.86
CA PRO A 677 14.27 -5.81 -15.16
C PRO A 677 14.30 -5.05 -16.50
N LEU A 678 13.51 -5.45 -17.50
CA LEU A 678 13.54 -4.84 -18.83
C LEU A 678 13.36 -3.31 -18.79
N LEU A 679 12.27 -2.84 -18.18
CA LEU A 679 12.01 -1.40 -18.10
C LEU A 679 12.88 -0.70 -17.07
N SER A 680 13.24 -1.36 -15.97
CA SER A 680 14.14 -0.76 -14.99
C SER A 680 15.50 -0.45 -15.61
N HIS A 681 16.01 -1.31 -16.48
CA HIS A 681 17.21 -1.02 -17.26
C HIS A 681 16.98 0.07 -18.32
N VAL A 682 15.79 0.17 -18.91
CA VAL A 682 15.45 1.29 -19.83
C VAL A 682 15.46 2.62 -19.08
N PHE A 683 14.87 2.68 -17.88
CA PHE A 683 14.88 3.87 -17.03
C PHE A 683 16.28 4.23 -16.54
N ALA A 684 17.13 3.22 -16.30
CA ALA A 684 18.55 3.42 -16.00
C ALA A 684 19.39 3.86 -17.22
N GLY A 685 18.83 3.84 -18.43
CA GLY A 685 19.56 4.12 -19.67
C GLY A 685 20.46 3.00 -20.16
N ASP A 686 20.35 1.81 -19.58
CA ASP A 686 21.17 0.64 -19.90
C ASP A 686 20.52 -0.16 -21.04
N TRP A 687 20.41 0.47 -22.20
CA TRP A 687 19.73 -0.09 -23.37
C TRP A 687 20.38 -1.37 -23.91
N ASP A 688 21.70 -1.51 -23.74
CA ASP A 688 22.43 -2.73 -24.07
C ASP A 688 21.91 -3.89 -23.20
N PHE A 689 21.83 -3.70 -21.88
CA PHE A 689 21.30 -4.71 -20.99
C PHE A 689 19.79 -4.94 -21.19
N SER A 690 19.01 -3.88 -21.42
CA SER A 690 17.59 -4.02 -21.78
C SER A 690 17.41 -4.88 -23.04
N PHE A 691 18.30 -4.75 -24.03
CA PHE A 691 18.29 -5.62 -25.21
C PHE A 691 18.64 -7.06 -24.87
N GLU A 692 19.58 -7.31 -23.96
CA GLU A 692 19.89 -8.67 -23.47
C GLU A 692 18.68 -9.30 -22.76
N VAL A 693 17.97 -8.55 -21.91
CA VAL A 693 16.73 -8.99 -21.26
C VAL A 693 15.66 -9.29 -22.31
N LEU A 694 15.47 -8.38 -23.28
CA LEU A 694 14.51 -8.58 -24.37
C LEU A 694 14.83 -9.88 -25.13
N TRP A 695 16.09 -10.03 -25.53
CA TRP A 695 16.58 -11.17 -26.30
C TRP A 695 16.40 -12.50 -25.56
N SER A 696 16.54 -12.50 -24.23
CA SER A 696 16.40 -13.70 -23.38
C SER A 696 15.02 -14.36 -23.49
N MET A 697 13.98 -13.60 -23.83
CA MET A 697 12.61 -14.12 -24.04
C MET A 697 12.46 -14.94 -25.31
N GLY A 698 13.35 -14.74 -26.29
CA GLY A 698 13.36 -15.44 -27.58
C GLY A 698 12.43 -14.81 -28.63
N PRO A 699 12.85 -14.71 -29.91
CA PRO A 699 12.07 -14.04 -30.97
C PRO A 699 10.64 -14.57 -31.18
N SER A 700 10.43 -15.88 -31.08
CA SER A 700 9.11 -16.49 -31.23
C SER A 700 8.13 -16.08 -30.13
N THR A 701 8.63 -15.93 -28.90
CA THR A 701 7.84 -15.48 -27.74
C THR A 701 7.51 -14.00 -27.88
N LEU A 702 8.53 -13.18 -28.18
CA LEU A 702 8.42 -11.72 -28.31
C LEU A 702 7.34 -11.28 -29.30
N PHE A 703 7.16 -12.05 -30.39
CA PHE A 703 6.17 -11.76 -31.41
C PHE A 703 4.95 -12.68 -31.37
N SER A 704 4.71 -13.37 -30.26
CA SER A 704 3.53 -14.22 -30.06
C SER A 704 2.26 -13.39 -29.77
N ASN A 705 1.17 -14.07 -29.38
CA ASN A 705 -0.03 -13.42 -28.89
C ASN A 705 0.01 -13.09 -27.39
N THR A 706 1.00 -13.58 -26.67
CA THR A 706 1.23 -13.36 -25.23
C THR A 706 2.73 -13.11 -25.03
N PRO A 707 3.22 -11.95 -25.49
CA PRO A 707 4.66 -11.67 -25.56
C PRO A 707 5.30 -11.48 -24.19
N ILE A 708 4.49 -11.17 -23.17
CA ILE A 708 4.91 -11.08 -21.78
C ILE A 708 4.59 -12.41 -21.08
N PRO A 709 5.55 -13.05 -20.40
CA PRO A 709 5.32 -14.29 -19.64
C PRO A 709 4.24 -14.12 -18.56
N ALA A 710 3.40 -15.15 -18.37
CA ALA A 710 2.29 -15.12 -17.40
C ALA A 710 2.73 -15.08 -15.94
N ASP A 711 3.97 -15.48 -15.66
CA ASP A 711 4.62 -15.43 -14.35
C ASP A 711 5.36 -14.10 -14.10
N SER A 712 5.38 -13.18 -15.08
CA SER A 712 5.93 -11.84 -14.91
C SER A 712 4.96 -10.94 -14.16
N ALA A 713 5.48 -10.08 -13.28
CA ALA A 713 4.71 -8.99 -12.65
C ALA A 713 4.08 -8.02 -13.67
N ALA A 714 4.58 -8.02 -14.91
CA ALA A 714 4.07 -7.17 -15.99
C ALA A 714 3.04 -7.86 -16.91
N TYR A 715 2.63 -9.10 -16.60
CA TYR A 715 1.62 -9.79 -17.40
C TYR A 715 0.30 -8.99 -17.43
N GLY A 716 -0.24 -8.75 -18.62
CA GLY A 716 -1.45 -7.94 -18.82
C GLY A 716 -1.19 -6.44 -18.97
N PHE A 717 0.05 -5.98 -18.84
CA PHE A 717 0.45 -4.57 -19.01
C PHE A 717 1.10 -4.28 -20.36
N ASP A 718 0.76 -5.05 -21.41
CA ASP A 718 1.31 -4.93 -22.77
C ASP A 718 1.26 -3.48 -23.28
N GLN A 719 0.12 -2.80 -23.12
CA GLN A 719 -0.05 -1.42 -23.60
C GLN A 719 0.87 -0.45 -22.86
N THR A 720 0.93 -0.52 -21.53
CA THR A 720 1.78 0.37 -20.73
C THR A 720 3.26 0.17 -21.04
N ILE A 721 3.71 -1.08 -21.16
CA ILE A 721 5.10 -1.38 -21.58
C ILE A 721 5.37 -0.82 -22.97
N GLY A 722 4.45 -1.03 -23.91
CA GLY A 722 4.56 -0.52 -25.27
C GLY A 722 4.73 1.00 -25.31
N LEU A 723 3.93 1.73 -24.52
CA LEU A 723 4.02 3.18 -24.40
C LEU A 723 5.37 3.62 -23.82
N LEU A 724 5.81 3.01 -22.72
CA LEU A 724 7.06 3.39 -22.04
C LEU A 724 8.28 3.12 -22.91
N LEU A 725 8.36 1.95 -23.56
CA LEU A 725 9.46 1.62 -24.46
C LEU A 725 9.54 2.59 -25.65
N THR A 726 8.40 2.94 -26.23
CA THR A 726 8.38 3.86 -27.37
C THR A 726 8.70 5.29 -26.93
N GLN A 727 8.18 5.76 -25.80
CA GLN A 727 8.45 7.10 -25.28
C GLN A 727 9.94 7.28 -24.95
N TYR A 728 10.48 6.46 -24.05
CA TYR A 728 11.89 6.57 -23.62
C TYR A 728 12.85 6.29 -24.77
N GLY A 729 12.55 5.29 -25.61
CA GLY A 729 13.40 4.95 -26.74
C GLY A 729 13.43 6.04 -27.81
N ASN A 730 12.28 6.67 -28.12
CA ASN A 730 12.27 7.79 -29.07
C ASN A 730 13.06 9.00 -28.52
N ASN A 731 12.95 9.32 -27.23
CA ASN A 731 13.74 10.37 -26.61
C ASN A 731 15.25 10.09 -26.72
N ALA A 732 15.66 8.86 -26.40
CA ALA A 732 17.05 8.43 -26.56
C ALA A 732 17.54 8.52 -28.02
N LEU A 733 16.71 8.13 -29.00
CA LEU A 733 17.04 8.21 -30.43
C LEU A 733 17.14 9.64 -30.98
N LEU A 734 16.55 10.64 -30.32
CA LEU A 734 16.75 12.05 -30.70
C LEU A 734 18.21 12.49 -30.48
N VAL A 735 18.87 11.94 -29.45
CA VAL A 735 20.25 12.28 -29.09
C VAL A 735 21.24 11.28 -29.71
N GLN A 736 20.87 10.00 -29.77
CA GLN A 736 21.68 8.92 -30.35
C GLN A 736 20.91 8.12 -31.42
N PRO A 737 20.72 8.67 -32.63
CA PRO A 737 19.91 8.03 -33.68
C PRO A 737 20.53 6.74 -34.25
N GLU A 738 21.80 6.47 -33.98
CA GLU A 738 22.56 5.34 -34.52
C GLU A 738 22.57 4.11 -33.58
N ARG A 739 21.76 4.12 -32.51
CA ARG A 739 21.68 3.04 -31.51
C ARG A 739 20.74 1.91 -31.91
N ALA A 740 21.31 0.82 -32.43
CA ALA A 740 20.57 -0.33 -32.95
C ALA A 740 19.70 -1.05 -31.92
N ASP A 741 20.23 -1.21 -30.70
CA ASP A 741 19.52 -1.73 -29.52
C ASP A 741 18.23 -0.95 -29.24
N ILE A 742 18.29 0.37 -29.21
CA ILE A 742 17.13 1.23 -28.94
C ILE A 742 16.08 1.12 -30.04
N HIS A 743 16.48 1.13 -31.32
CA HIS A 743 15.57 0.91 -32.44
C HIS A 743 14.83 -0.44 -32.33
N ALA A 744 15.52 -1.50 -31.87
CA ALA A 744 14.92 -2.81 -31.69
C ALA A 744 13.88 -2.84 -30.54
N LEU A 745 14.18 -2.22 -29.39
CA LEU A 745 13.23 -2.12 -28.28
C LEU A 745 12.02 -1.25 -28.63
N VAL A 746 12.22 -0.10 -29.30
CA VAL A 746 11.11 0.77 -29.76
C VAL A 746 10.19 0.01 -30.72
N ALA A 747 10.76 -0.77 -31.65
CA ALA A 747 9.97 -1.59 -32.55
C ALA A 747 9.13 -2.64 -31.80
N TRP A 748 9.68 -3.28 -30.77
CA TRP A 748 8.91 -4.20 -29.93
C TRP A 748 7.84 -3.48 -29.09
N GLY A 749 8.15 -2.29 -28.56
CA GLY A 749 7.14 -1.46 -27.88
C GLY A 749 5.94 -1.14 -28.79
N ARG A 750 6.19 -0.78 -30.06
CA ARG A 750 5.12 -0.58 -31.06
C ARG A 750 4.32 -1.85 -31.33
N PHE A 751 4.98 -3.01 -31.34
CA PHE A 751 4.30 -4.29 -31.51
C PHE A 751 3.31 -4.59 -30.37
N LEU A 752 3.67 -4.24 -29.13
CA LEU A 752 2.78 -4.42 -27.97
C LEU A 752 1.55 -3.52 -28.07
N LEU A 753 1.71 -2.29 -28.57
CA LEU A 753 0.60 -1.35 -28.78
C LEU A 753 -0.30 -1.75 -29.94
N ASN A 754 0.30 -2.10 -31.08
CA ASN A 754 -0.39 -2.50 -32.28
C ASN A 754 0.42 -3.58 -33.00
N ARG A 755 -0.11 -4.80 -32.93
CA ARG A 755 0.48 -6.01 -33.51
C ARG A 755 0.69 -5.95 -35.02
N ASP A 756 -0.01 -5.08 -35.72
CA ASP A 756 0.04 -4.95 -37.17
C ASP A 756 0.65 -3.60 -37.61
N ASP A 757 1.29 -2.86 -36.70
CA ASP A 757 1.97 -1.61 -37.03
C ASP A 757 3.10 -1.88 -38.04
N PRO A 758 3.03 -1.33 -39.27
CA PRO A 758 4.08 -1.50 -40.27
C PRO A 758 5.43 -0.95 -39.81
N ALA A 759 5.44 -0.02 -38.85
CA ALA A 759 6.66 0.56 -38.33
C ALA A 759 7.49 -0.42 -37.49
N VAL A 760 6.90 -1.51 -36.98
CA VAL A 760 7.64 -2.56 -36.26
C VAL A 760 8.72 -3.15 -37.16
N LEU A 761 8.38 -3.55 -38.39
CA LEU A 761 9.37 -4.12 -39.31
C LEU A 761 10.43 -3.08 -39.70
N SER A 762 10.00 -1.85 -40.01
CA SER A 762 10.93 -0.79 -40.41
C SER A 762 11.95 -0.45 -39.31
N GLY A 763 11.53 -0.47 -38.04
CA GLY A 763 12.41 -0.25 -36.89
C GLY A 763 13.41 -1.39 -36.71
N LEU A 764 12.97 -2.64 -36.82
CA LEU A 764 13.87 -3.81 -36.75
C LEU A 764 14.86 -3.86 -37.91
N GLU A 765 14.46 -3.45 -39.12
CA GLU A 765 15.36 -3.35 -40.28
C GLU A 765 16.39 -2.23 -40.09
N LYS A 766 15.96 -1.05 -39.63
CA LYS A 766 16.88 0.03 -39.28
C LYS A 766 17.88 -0.39 -38.20
N ALA A 767 17.43 -1.09 -37.17
CA ALA A 767 18.31 -1.66 -36.15
C ALA A 767 19.34 -2.63 -36.76
N ALA A 768 18.92 -3.51 -37.68
CA ALA A 768 19.81 -4.45 -38.35
C ALA A 768 20.84 -3.74 -39.25
N ASP A 769 20.44 -2.67 -39.93
CA ASP A 769 21.32 -1.86 -40.77
C ASP A 769 22.38 -1.11 -39.95
N LEU A 770 22.03 -0.65 -38.75
CA LEU A 770 22.94 0.00 -37.82
C LEU A 770 23.94 -0.99 -37.18
N ALA A 771 23.54 -2.24 -37.02
CA ALA A 771 24.37 -3.30 -36.44
C ALA A 771 24.43 -4.56 -37.34
N PRO A 772 25.03 -4.48 -38.55
CA PRO A 772 24.96 -5.56 -39.55
C PRO A 772 25.68 -6.86 -39.13
N GLY A 773 26.55 -6.80 -38.12
CA GLY A 773 27.19 -7.96 -37.51
C GLY A 773 26.40 -8.63 -36.39
N ASN A 774 25.31 -8.00 -35.91
CA ASN A 774 24.52 -8.51 -34.80
C ASN A 774 23.40 -9.43 -35.31
N LEU A 775 23.69 -10.73 -35.38
CA LEU A 775 22.74 -11.76 -35.84
C LEU A 775 21.44 -11.80 -35.01
N ARG A 776 21.45 -11.31 -33.78
CA ARG A 776 20.28 -11.29 -32.89
C ARG A 776 19.22 -10.31 -33.38
N ILE A 777 19.63 -9.10 -33.76
CA ILE A 777 18.70 -8.09 -34.31
C ILE A 777 18.14 -8.56 -35.66
N ALA A 778 18.98 -9.14 -36.52
CA ALA A 778 18.52 -9.72 -37.78
C ALA A 778 17.50 -10.85 -37.58
N ALA A 779 17.67 -11.66 -36.53
CA ALA A 779 16.73 -12.71 -36.17
C ALA A 779 15.38 -12.17 -35.68
N LEU A 780 15.36 -11.05 -34.94
CA LEU A 780 14.10 -10.38 -34.57
C LEU A 780 13.31 -9.92 -35.80
N ALA A 781 13.98 -9.27 -36.76
CA ALA A 781 13.36 -8.84 -38.01
C ALA A 781 12.80 -10.05 -38.81
N ALA A 782 13.55 -11.15 -38.86
CA ALA A 782 13.11 -12.39 -39.53
C ALA A 782 11.87 -13.00 -38.87
N ALA A 783 11.86 -13.10 -37.53
CA ALA A 783 10.72 -13.65 -36.77
C ALA A 783 9.44 -12.82 -36.96
N TYR A 784 9.55 -11.48 -36.95
CA TYR A 784 8.38 -10.62 -37.20
C TYR A 784 7.84 -10.79 -38.62
N ARG A 785 8.71 -10.91 -39.65
CA ARG A 785 8.28 -11.17 -41.03
C ARG A 785 7.54 -12.49 -41.17
N GLU A 786 8.02 -13.56 -40.52
CA GLU A 786 7.37 -14.87 -40.55
C GLU A 786 5.94 -14.79 -39.98
N ARG A 787 5.78 -14.14 -38.83
CA ARG A 787 4.47 -13.90 -38.22
C ARG A 787 3.55 -13.08 -39.12
N ALA A 788 4.03 -11.95 -39.65
CA ALA A 788 3.24 -11.08 -40.53
C ALA A 788 2.83 -11.84 -41.81
N GLY A 789 3.69 -12.72 -42.32
CA GLY A 789 3.40 -13.59 -43.45
C GLY A 789 2.33 -14.65 -43.18
N SER A 790 2.24 -15.17 -41.96
CA SER A 790 1.25 -16.21 -41.58
C SER A 790 -0.20 -15.70 -41.41
N ARG A 791 -0.41 -14.37 -41.42
CA ARG A 791 -1.75 -13.76 -41.31
C ARG A 791 -2.41 -13.49 -42.67
N ASN A 792 -1.64 -13.54 -43.76
CA ASN A 792 -2.12 -13.46 -45.14
C ASN A 792 -2.35 -14.86 -45.70
#